data_AF-C5MBM1-F1
#
_entry.id   AF-C5MBM1-F1
#
_cell.length_a   1.000
_cell.length_b   1.000
_cell.length_c   1.000
_cell.angle_alpha   90.00
_cell.angle_beta   90.00
_cell.angle_gamma   90.00
#
_symmetry.space_group_name_H-M   'P 1'
#
loop_
_entity.id
_entity.type
_entity.pdbx_description
1 polymer ?
#
loop_
_entity_poly.entity_id
_entity_poly.type
_entity_poly.pdbx_seq_one_letter_code
_entity_poly.pdbx_strand_id
1 'polypeptide(L)'
;MPTPAEIIAARHQNRGNVVEETYEEQPVVNEPTPVSASKPSISDESAFPALGGGRKSASPAPNGGGASSWGPSMKTPISSSTPSPAPVQAPRQTNGLKSKVSTIQEAFSLDVEDQLNVARPEFIKILTFVKQETKTNIECTTSQHTKKRTFLITGRPEEVKLAKRLVIKKLTKPVKITFNIPAKLRSRVIGQGGKNLKPIISANEVKIEIGDVVEGGDENSEDAEDDEDDIFAKTIQVTIDGDIEGSKRAKNQILAIVKEETKNLSAKVALDEKVKPFAATELKSIVEKYSSLEFAIPDYKSSRTTIVIVGERDLVLEAKPEVKAALDKLAAKIVVVEVPIPKTKHQFLPIEEVLEEHNVLIQLPKEGESNVKFIGEKKKIGAAQSSAQKTTSQYKVETLDMSKAHKGNLKHVKAVAAVLTNTGAFDEIAKANEVTIHTPNVKELDTISTIPIEIVSKGGEDKIKVARKAIVNHVNKITPDQAKTIEDIDDFLLGKVDETIRDVAKEQGVNYVVIGNTITLFSLDQSSEDADDFDEVAPSDAAFKKVDDALNKLRELAANLTSATLSIPSDDQEQISGPRGTTLRSILASIEPNTVTVKLHHPSADEVYIHGIKTSVATVKKEIEAVIADAKEFGNDYTTTVAVPSQVLSRLIGKNGANMNQLREEFGTKIDVPDEKEGTRDKSAKTDVTVTGIKRNVEETKAKIIALAKRWADETLVRLRVESQYHRRMIGPRAVYINRLQDKYNVKIRFPSDTSANFADAPNNKDEVTIKGPSKGVAKAEEELKELYAFEKENGFKQTVQIPLKAIARVIGKSGETINDIADGTGIEYTFKREDEEANGYSEVELTGSKSALKEATAKIQEIIDEIENFVSRTIKVDPIYHRDLIGPGGSIMKEIISKAGGDEVPRNRQYKLLNIPNEGSGSDEVTSQGDKTIVDKIVAAVEKIIEEKKASITEEIDLPKEKHRLIIGPSGSIRHSLQNEFGVTIDIPRPNDESTIVKVSGLPDKIAAAKVKIEELTKDDWNESIDVPAVYHALVSERGAIFKKLKNDFNVEVAHGNFTRQASKLSSASIPTPPESAYPEGSEAFKFTIVPTEETNGSTSEEIIPWRLKGSEEDTAKAAKFISERLELAKNAKSIGWFYASQPSVFSKVIGPQGSKVNQIRKKSHTFITIPRANDKNAANFIYLVGDEDNLNVAKTEIQSLL
;
A
#
# COMPACT_ATOMS: atom_id res chain seq x y z
N MET A 1 11.34 -12.08 -41.65
CA MET A 1 11.63 -11.08 -42.70
C MET A 1 10.45 -11.02 -43.66
N PRO A 2 10.12 -9.87 -44.26
CA PRO A 2 10.29 -8.50 -43.72
C PRO A 2 9.03 -7.61 -43.90
N THR A 3 8.93 -6.55 -43.10
CA THR A 3 8.25 -5.28 -43.46
C THR A 3 9.21 -4.44 -44.31
N PRO A 4 8.81 -3.52 -45.22
CA PRO A 4 7.73 -2.51 -45.12
C PRO A 4 6.64 -2.69 -46.21
N ALA A 5 5.46 -2.04 -46.22
CA ALA A 5 5.09 -0.62 -46.11
C ALA A 5 5.45 0.25 -47.35
N GLU A 6 4.45 1.00 -47.83
CA GLU A 6 4.49 2.03 -48.89
C GLU A 6 4.68 1.57 -50.36
N ILE A 7 4.36 2.48 -51.30
CA ILE A 7 4.20 2.30 -52.77
C ILE A 7 2.82 1.67 -53.15
N ILE A 8 1.72 2.43 -53.28
CA ILE A 8 1.36 3.40 -54.36
C ILE A 8 1.09 2.68 -55.71
N ALA A 9 0.02 2.91 -56.49
CA ALA A 9 -1.34 3.44 -56.30
C ALA A 9 -2.09 3.31 -57.66
N ALA A 10 -3.44 3.37 -57.68
CA ALA A 10 -4.29 3.47 -58.88
C ALA A 10 -4.27 2.23 -59.83
N ARG A 11 -5.23 1.98 -60.74
CA ARG A 11 -6.51 2.67 -61.10
C ARG A 11 -7.47 1.63 -61.74
N HIS A 12 -8.79 1.81 -61.57
CA HIS A 12 -9.93 1.65 -62.53
C HIS A 12 -9.82 0.62 -63.71
N GLN A 13 -10.86 -0.13 -64.14
CA GLN A 13 -12.32 0.14 -64.06
C GLN A 13 -13.24 -1.03 -64.53
N ASN A 14 -14.55 -0.96 -64.19
CA ASN A 14 -15.75 -1.44 -64.94
C ASN A 14 -15.91 -2.98 -65.21
N ARG A 15 -17.10 -3.64 -65.17
CA ARG A 15 -18.52 -3.27 -65.40
C ARG A 15 -19.41 -4.54 -65.18
N GLY A 16 -20.71 -4.43 -64.84
CA GLY A 16 -21.68 -5.54 -65.09
C GLY A 16 -22.92 -5.74 -64.19
N ASN A 17 -23.90 -4.82 -64.25
CA ASN A 17 -25.35 -4.86 -63.88
C ASN A 17 -25.88 -5.61 -62.63
N VAL A 18 -26.67 -4.98 -61.72
CA VAL A 18 -28.10 -4.51 -61.76
C VAL A 18 -29.11 -5.67 -61.91
N VAL A 19 -30.23 -5.80 -61.17
CA VAL A 19 -30.91 -4.96 -60.14
C VAL A 19 -30.80 -5.67 -58.74
N GLU A 20 -31.53 -5.45 -57.63
CA GLU A 20 -32.74 -4.67 -57.25
C GLU A 20 -32.64 -4.25 -55.75
N GLU A 21 -33.67 -3.67 -55.14
CA GLU A 21 -33.70 -2.29 -54.62
C GLU A 21 -34.21 -2.26 -53.15
N THR A 22 -34.04 -1.25 -52.27
CA THR A 22 -33.36 0.09 -52.21
C THR A 22 -32.72 0.20 -50.80
N TYR A 23 -31.61 0.89 -50.48
CA TYR A 23 -31.14 2.30 -50.59
C TYR A 23 -31.75 3.29 -49.56
N GLU A 24 -30.99 4.23 -48.96
CA GLU A 24 -29.65 4.74 -49.32
C GLU A 24 -28.74 5.10 -48.10
N GLU A 25 -27.45 5.41 -48.34
CA GLU A 25 -26.38 5.58 -47.32
C GLU A 25 -25.97 7.07 -47.04
N GLN A 26 -24.82 7.30 -46.40
CA GLN A 26 -24.29 8.59 -45.92
C GLN A 26 -23.33 9.30 -46.95
N PRO A 27 -22.42 10.22 -46.51
CA PRO A 27 -22.54 11.69 -46.36
C PRO A 27 -22.02 12.44 -47.62
N VAL A 28 -21.53 13.70 -47.71
CA VAL A 28 -20.43 14.49 -47.06
C VAL A 28 -20.60 15.97 -47.50
N VAL A 29 -20.23 17.02 -46.75
CA VAL A 29 -18.97 17.83 -46.88
C VAL A 29 -18.92 19.00 -45.86
N ASN A 30 -17.77 19.14 -45.18
CA ASN A 30 -17.08 20.26 -44.49
C ASN A 30 -17.82 21.46 -43.83
N GLU A 31 -17.49 21.65 -42.52
CA GLU A 31 -17.15 22.90 -41.78
C GLU A 31 -18.16 24.09 -41.68
N PRO A 32 -18.08 24.98 -40.64
CA PRO A 32 -17.18 25.03 -39.48
C PRO A 32 -17.91 25.10 -38.10
N THR A 33 -17.20 25.60 -37.07
CA THR A 33 -17.55 25.93 -35.66
C THR A 33 -18.65 27.01 -35.47
N PRO A 34 -19.05 27.39 -34.23
CA PRO A 34 -19.28 26.62 -32.97
C PRO A 34 -20.60 27.02 -32.24
N VAL A 35 -21.15 26.20 -31.33
CA VAL A 35 -22.24 26.68 -30.42
C VAL A 35 -22.26 26.08 -29.00
N SER A 36 -22.68 26.96 -28.09
CA SER A 36 -22.95 26.87 -26.65
C SER A 36 -23.54 25.56 -26.07
N ALA A 37 -23.10 25.23 -24.85
CA ALA A 37 -23.73 24.23 -23.99
C ALA A 37 -25.01 24.74 -23.29
N SER A 38 -25.99 23.87 -23.11
CA SER A 38 -27.07 24.00 -22.12
C SER A 38 -26.77 23.14 -20.87
N LYS A 39 -27.47 23.40 -19.75
CA LYS A 39 -27.17 22.80 -18.44
C LYS A 39 -27.97 21.50 -18.22
N PRO A 40 -27.34 20.36 -17.86
CA PRO A 40 -28.05 19.11 -17.57
C PRO A 40 -28.71 19.10 -16.18
N SER A 41 -29.62 18.14 -15.98
CA SER A 41 -30.42 17.94 -14.76
C SER A 41 -29.85 16.87 -13.83
N ILE A 42 -30.42 16.75 -12.63
CA ILE A 42 -29.84 16.02 -11.49
C ILE A 42 -30.07 14.48 -11.52
N SER A 43 -30.10 13.87 -12.71
CA SER A 43 -30.48 12.45 -12.89
C SER A 43 -29.65 11.66 -13.91
N ASP A 44 -28.50 12.18 -14.36
CA ASP A 44 -27.57 11.46 -15.23
C ASP A 44 -26.42 10.79 -14.44
N GLU A 45 -26.35 9.46 -14.49
CA GLU A 45 -25.41 8.64 -13.71
C GLU A 45 -24.01 8.49 -14.38
N SER A 46 -23.65 9.39 -15.30
CA SER A 46 -22.44 9.32 -16.13
C SER A 46 -21.34 10.32 -15.74
N ALA A 47 -21.56 11.13 -14.69
CA ALA A 47 -20.78 12.33 -14.41
C ALA A 47 -19.52 12.18 -13.50
N PHE A 48 -19.11 10.95 -13.12
CA PHE A 48 -17.94 10.74 -12.25
C PHE A 48 -17.01 9.58 -12.70
N PRO A 49 -15.96 9.87 -13.49
CA PRO A 49 -14.91 8.91 -13.82
C PRO A 49 -13.90 8.74 -12.69
N ALA A 50 -13.48 7.49 -12.41
CA ALA A 50 -12.35 7.20 -11.53
C ALA A 50 -11.00 7.54 -12.21
N LEU A 51 -9.96 7.90 -11.43
CA LEU A 51 -8.65 8.28 -11.96
C LEU A 51 -7.49 7.77 -11.10
N GLY A 52 -6.53 7.08 -11.74
CA GLY A 52 -5.34 6.55 -11.09
C GLY A 52 -4.20 6.21 -12.07
N GLY A 53 -3.30 7.17 -12.32
CA GLY A 53 -2.03 7.00 -13.06
C GLY A 53 -2.12 7.06 -14.60
N GLY A 54 -1.15 7.62 -15.32
CA GLY A 54 0.04 8.39 -14.89
C GLY A 54 1.10 8.57 -16.00
N ARG A 55 2.17 9.35 -15.72
CA ARG A 55 3.30 9.76 -16.61
C ARG A 55 2.91 10.86 -17.63
N LYS A 56 3.76 11.80 -18.07
CA LYS A 56 5.15 12.31 -17.81
C LYS A 56 5.13 13.78 -18.38
N SER A 57 5.94 14.79 -18.09
CA SER A 57 7.33 15.02 -17.62
C SER A 57 7.49 16.56 -17.33
N ALA A 58 8.56 17.17 -16.81
CA ALA A 58 9.95 16.78 -16.50
C ALA A 58 10.54 17.65 -15.36
N SER A 59 11.84 17.45 -15.05
CA SER A 59 12.71 18.24 -14.13
C SER A 59 12.60 17.92 -12.63
N PRO A 60 13.72 17.90 -11.88
CA PRO A 60 14.60 16.73 -11.92
C PRO A 60 14.82 16.03 -10.56
N ALA A 61 15.42 14.84 -10.60
CA ALA A 61 15.62 13.96 -9.45
C ALA A 61 16.71 14.41 -8.45
N PRO A 62 16.64 13.98 -7.18
CA PRO A 62 17.78 14.05 -6.26
C PRO A 62 18.92 13.16 -6.79
N ASN A 63 20.09 13.74 -7.03
CA ASN A 63 21.21 13.04 -7.67
C ASN A 63 22.29 12.63 -6.67
N GLY A 64 22.76 11.38 -6.81
CA GLY A 64 24.15 11.01 -6.61
C GLY A 64 24.73 11.07 -5.19
N GLY A 65 24.70 9.93 -4.51
CA GLY A 65 25.88 9.56 -3.73
C GLY A 65 27.00 9.13 -4.68
N GLY A 66 28.22 9.65 -4.51
CA GLY A 66 29.37 9.29 -5.34
C GLY A 66 30.70 9.77 -4.74
N ALA A 67 31.80 9.03 -4.83
CA ALA A 67 31.93 7.65 -5.30
C ALA A 67 33.19 6.96 -4.73
N SER A 68 33.15 5.64 -4.59
CA SER A 68 34.34 4.79 -4.64
C SER A 68 34.41 4.16 -6.03
N SER A 69 35.45 4.44 -6.81
CA SER A 69 35.46 4.12 -8.25
C SER A 69 35.93 2.69 -8.55
N TRP A 70 35.58 2.19 -9.74
CA TRP A 70 36.49 1.30 -10.47
C TRP A 70 37.73 2.07 -10.92
N GLY A 71 38.86 1.37 -11.11
CA GLY A 71 40.03 1.90 -11.83
C GLY A 71 40.12 1.30 -13.25
N PRO A 72 41.27 1.43 -13.94
CA PRO A 72 42.44 2.24 -13.57
C PRO A 72 42.97 3.13 -14.72
N SER A 73 43.62 4.25 -14.39
CA SER A 73 44.68 4.86 -15.23
C SER A 73 45.55 5.83 -14.45
N MET A 74 46.78 6.03 -14.93
CA MET A 74 47.87 6.68 -14.19
C MET A 74 47.89 8.21 -14.35
N LYS A 75 48.20 8.94 -13.27
CA LYS A 75 49.46 9.72 -13.15
C LYS A 75 49.63 10.36 -11.76
N THR A 76 50.89 10.58 -11.41
CA THR A 76 51.40 11.29 -10.22
C THR A 76 52.07 12.62 -10.68
N PRO A 77 52.68 13.48 -9.81
CA PRO A 77 52.65 13.63 -8.34
C PRO A 77 52.33 15.10 -7.91
N ILE A 78 52.82 15.52 -6.72
CA ILE A 78 53.17 16.92 -6.27
C ILE A 78 52.19 17.61 -5.28
N SER A 79 52.55 17.55 -3.98
CA SER A 79 52.80 18.67 -3.02
C SER A 79 51.72 19.75 -2.72
N SER A 80 51.65 20.41 -1.54
CA SER A 80 52.46 20.36 -0.29
C SER A 80 51.79 21.12 0.89
N SER A 81 52.47 21.19 2.04
CA SER A 81 52.27 22.10 3.21
C SER A 81 51.10 21.88 4.19
N THR A 82 51.41 21.09 5.22
CA THR A 82 51.14 21.29 6.67
C THR A 82 51.57 22.70 7.18
N PRO A 83 51.23 23.17 8.41
CA PRO A 83 51.03 22.37 9.65
C PRO A 83 49.95 22.76 10.67
N SER A 84 49.77 21.87 11.64
CA SER A 84 49.07 22.10 12.93
C SER A 84 49.99 22.80 13.96
N PRO A 85 49.54 22.93 15.23
CA PRO A 85 50.12 22.05 16.25
C PRO A 85 49.06 21.18 16.96
N ALA A 86 49.50 20.12 17.66
CA ALA A 86 48.60 19.16 18.32
C ALA A 86 49.10 18.64 19.71
N PRO A 87 49.44 17.35 19.96
CA PRO A 87 48.69 16.59 20.97
C PRO A 87 49.52 15.78 22.00
N VAL A 88 48.82 15.14 22.95
CA VAL A 88 49.26 13.92 23.68
C VAL A 88 48.02 13.00 23.74
N GLN A 89 47.92 11.81 23.13
CA GLN A 89 48.76 10.60 22.97
C GLN A 89 48.57 9.50 24.04
N ALA A 90 48.63 8.24 23.59
CA ALA A 90 48.33 7.00 24.33
C ALA A 90 49.54 6.05 24.34
N PRO A 91 49.41 4.76 24.74
CA PRO A 91 49.99 3.71 23.89
C PRO A 91 49.22 2.37 23.76
N ARG A 92 49.01 1.99 22.49
CA ARG A 92 49.09 0.66 21.83
C ARG A 92 48.93 -0.71 22.55
N GLN A 93 47.97 -1.47 22.01
CA GLN A 93 48.06 -2.83 21.37
C GLN A 93 48.61 -4.07 22.11
N THR A 94 47.86 -5.18 22.01
CA THR A 94 48.33 -6.54 21.61
C THR A 94 47.14 -7.45 21.22
N ASN A 95 47.40 -8.67 20.74
CA ASN A 95 46.41 -9.57 20.11
C ASN A 95 45.59 -10.43 21.10
N GLY A 96 44.37 -10.81 20.69
CA GLY A 96 43.90 -12.20 20.86
C GLY A 96 42.64 -12.49 21.70
N LEU A 97 41.68 -13.16 21.05
CA LEU A 97 40.70 -14.13 21.59
C LEU A 97 39.63 -13.74 22.65
N LYS A 98 38.39 -14.14 22.31
CA LYS A 98 37.25 -14.51 23.18
C LYS A 98 36.57 -13.39 23.99
N SER A 99 35.26 -13.24 23.75
CA SER A 99 34.36 -12.40 24.55
C SER A 99 34.20 -12.94 25.98
N LYS A 100 34.10 -12.01 26.94
CA LYS A 100 33.69 -12.28 28.33
C LYS A 100 32.43 -11.48 28.63
N VAL A 101 31.46 -12.11 29.28
CA VAL A 101 30.28 -11.42 29.83
C VAL A 101 30.74 -10.53 30.99
N SER A 102 30.48 -9.22 30.91
CA SER A 102 30.89 -8.27 31.94
C SER A 102 29.99 -8.39 33.18
N THR A 103 30.63 -8.62 34.33
CA THR A 103 30.01 -8.58 35.66
C THR A 103 30.23 -7.18 36.24
N ILE A 104 29.20 -6.58 36.82
CA ILE A 104 29.27 -5.23 37.41
C ILE A 104 29.28 -5.33 38.94
N GLN A 105 29.95 -4.38 39.58
CA GLN A 105 29.87 -4.14 41.01
C GLN A 105 29.21 -2.77 41.24
N GLU A 106 28.16 -2.71 42.06
CA GLU A 106 27.49 -1.47 42.45
C GLU A 106 27.51 -1.33 43.98
N ALA A 107 27.89 -0.14 44.46
CA ALA A 107 27.93 0.17 45.89
C ALA A 107 26.91 1.27 46.24
N PHE A 108 26.22 1.12 47.37
CA PHE A 108 25.35 2.17 47.92
C PHE A 108 25.34 2.12 49.45
N SER A 109 24.99 3.24 50.09
CA SER A 109 24.91 3.35 51.56
C SER A 109 23.52 3.73 52.03
N LEU A 110 23.06 3.13 53.13
CA LEU A 110 21.88 3.54 53.88
C LEU A 110 22.28 4.26 55.17
N ASP A 111 21.54 5.31 55.51
CA ASP A 111 21.74 6.10 56.71
C ASP A 111 20.93 5.51 57.89
N VAL A 112 21.24 5.92 59.12
CA VAL A 112 20.75 5.25 60.34
C VAL A 112 19.26 5.47 60.55
N GLU A 113 18.77 6.66 60.20
CA GLU A 113 17.38 7.08 60.41
C GLU A 113 16.41 6.33 59.48
N ASP A 114 16.85 6.05 58.26
CA ASP A 114 16.10 5.30 57.23
C ASP A 114 15.95 3.81 57.56
N GLN A 115 16.90 3.24 58.32
CA GLN A 115 17.00 1.79 58.56
C GLN A 115 15.93 1.24 59.51
N LEU A 116 15.45 0.03 59.22
CA LEU A 116 14.75 -0.83 60.17
C LEU A 116 15.75 -1.43 61.18
N ASN A 117 15.38 -1.42 62.46
CA ASN A 117 16.22 -1.93 63.55
C ASN A 117 16.11 -3.47 63.66
N VAL A 118 16.62 -4.18 62.65
CA VAL A 118 16.52 -5.64 62.53
C VAL A 118 17.64 -6.35 63.32
N ALA A 119 17.28 -7.40 64.05
CA ALA A 119 18.24 -8.21 64.81
C ALA A 119 19.27 -8.90 63.89
N ARG A 120 20.52 -9.05 64.37
CA ARG A 120 21.65 -9.57 63.58
C ARG A 120 21.35 -10.92 62.86
N PRO A 121 20.65 -11.90 63.46
CA PRO A 121 20.30 -13.16 62.78
C PRO A 121 19.30 -12.96 61.63
N GLU A 122 18.32 -12.07 61.78
CA GLU A 122 17.29 -11.81 60.78
C GLU A 122 17.84 -10.97 59.61
N PHE A 123 18.71 -10.02 59.91
CA PHE A 123 19.47 -9.26 58.91
C PHE A 123 20.27 -10.19 57.98
N ILE A 124 20.92 -11.22 58.55
CA ILE A 124 21.64 -12.24 57.77
C ILE A 124 20.69 -13.11 56.95
N LYS A 125 19.51 -13.50 57.49
CA LYS A 125 18.47 -14.21 56.73
C LYS A 125 17.99 -13.40 55.52
N ILE A 126 17.73 -12.10 55.70
CA ILE A 126 17.31 -11.19 54.63
C ILE A 126 18.36 -11.11 53.52
N LEU A 127 19.63 -10.88 53.85
CA LEU A 127 20.69 -10.82 52.83
C LEU A 127 20.93 -12.17 52.15
N THR A 128 20.79 -13.28 52.88
CA THR A 128 20.90 -14.64 52.31
C THR A 128 19.74 -14.93 51.34
N PHE A 129 18.52 -14.52 51.68
CA PHE A 129 17.34 -14.64 50.83
C PHE A 129 17.52 -13.85 49.51
N VAL A 130 17.89 -12.57 49.58
CA VAL A 130 18.10 -11.76 48.34
C VAL A 130 19.27 -12.31 47.50
N LYS A 131 20.33 -12.83 48.13
CA LYS A 131 21.45 -13.50 47.44
C LYS A 131 21.02 -14.80 46.74
N GLN A 132 20.09 -15.57 47.31
CA GLN A 132 19.53 -16.77 46.67
C GLN A 132 18.58 -16.41 45.52
N GLU A 133 17.69 -15.43 45.74
CA GLU A 133 16.66 -15.00 44.78
C GLU A 133 17.27 -14.32 43.53
N THR A 134 18.25 -13.44 43.72
CA THR A 134 18.89 -12.66 42.63
C THR A 134 20.18 -13.25 42.08
N LYS A 135 20.74 -14.28 42.74
CA LYS A 135 22.03 -14.93 42.41
C LYS A 135 23.25 -13.99 42.48
N THR A 136 23.09 -12.77 43.01
CA THR A 136 24.19 -11.80 43.21
C THR A 136 24.97 -12.08 44.49
N ASN A 137 26.26 -11.74 44.52
CA ASN A 137 26.97 -11.63 45.80
C ASN A 137 26.68 -10.27 46.43
N ILE A 138 26.38 -10.25 47.73
CA ILE A 138 26.02 -9.05 48.49
C ILE A 138 26.88 -9.02 49.75
N GLU A 139 27.69 -7.98 49.90
CA GLU A 139 28.56 -7.73 51.04
C GLU A 139 28.08 -6.46 51.76
N CYS A 140 28.13 -6.45 53.09
CA CYS A 140 27.65 -5.32 53.90
C CYS A 140 28.69 -4.93 54.97
N THR A 141 29.14 -3.68 54.90
CA THR A 141 30.08 -3.08 55.86
C THR A 141 29.40 -1.93 56.59
N THR A 142 29.54 -1.87 57.91
CA THR A 142 29.03 -0.74 58.73
C THR A 142 30.19 0.15 59.14
N SER A 143 30.12 1.44 58.82
CA SER A 143 31.12 2.43 59.22
C SER A 143 31.03 2.72 60.72
N GLN A 144 32.14 2.59 61.46
CA GLN A 144 32.13 2.77 62.92
C GLN A 144 31.87 4.23 63.33
N HIS A 145 32.39 5.21 62.58
CA HIS A 145 32.23 6.63 62.89
C HIS A 145 30.88 7.20 62.45
N THR A 146 30.42 6.87 61.25
CA THR A 146 29.18 7.44 60.68
C THR A 146 27.95 6.57 60.87
N LYS A 147 28.09 5.33 61.36
CA LYS A 147 27.04 4.30 61.53
C LYS A 147 26.26 3.93 60.25
N LYS A 148 26.55 4.55 59.11
CA LYS A 148 26.02 4.21 57.78
C LYS A 148 26.38 2.77 57.41
N ARG A 149 25.46 2.06 56.77
CA ARG A 149 25.70 0.71 56.21
C ARG A 149 25.90 0.81 54.71
N THR A 150 27.08 0.42 54.25
CA THR A 150 27.41 0.33 52.83
C THR A 150 27.23 -1.11 52.35
N PHE A 151 26.49 -1.28 51.27
CA PHE A 151 26.27 -2.54 50.58
C PHE A 151 27.04 -2.53 49.26
N LEU A 152 27.82 -3.57 49.00
CA LEU A 152 28.48 -3.83 47.74
C LEU A 152 27.80 -5.05 47.10
N ILE A 153 27.23 -4.88 45.91
CA ILE A 153 26.51 -5.93 45.18
C ILE A 153 27.25 -6.22 43.89
N THR A 154 27.56 -7.49 43.63
CA THR A 154 28.32 -7.92 42.45
C THR A 154 27.58 -9.03 41.68
N GLY A 155 27.35 -8.84 40.40
CA GLY A 155 26.56 -9.76 39.55
C GLY A 155 26.33 -9.20 38.15
N ARG A 156 25.31 -9.69 37.42
CA ARG A 156 24.95 -9.09 36.13
C ARG A 156 24.25 -7.73 36.30
N PRO A 157 24.28 -6.84 35.30
CA PRO A 157 23.78 -5.46 35.43
C PRO A 157 22.31 -5.32 35.86
N GLU A 158 21.48 -6.33 35.61
CA GLU A 158 20.05 -6.35 35.93
C GLU A 158 19.80 -7.02 37.28
N GLU A 159 20.43 -8.18 37.50
CA GLU A 159 20.45 -8.91 38.78
C GLU A 159 20.91 -8.00 39.94
N VAL A 160 21.95 -7.18 39.72
CA VAL A 160 22.47 -6.18 40.67
C VAL A 160 21.43 -5.10 41.02
N LYS A 161 20.69 -4.59 40.03
CA LYS A 161 19.63 -3.58 40.23
C LYS A 161 18.43 -4.16 40.99
N LEU A 162 18.06 -5.41 40.71
CA LEU A 162 17.01 -6.12 41.44
C LEU A 162 17.43 -6.38 42.89
N ALA A 163 18.66 -6.86 43.10
CA ALA A 163 19.22 -7.07 44.43
C ALA A 163 19.27 -5.78 45.26
N LYS A 164 19.73 -4.67 44.66
CA LYS A 164 19.72 -3.34 45.29
C LYS A 164 18.31 -2.93 45.74
N ARG A 165 17.30 -3.04 44.86
CA ARG A 165 15.90 -2.73 45.20
C ARG A 165 15.39 -3.59 46.36
N LEU A 166 15.63 -4.91 46.32
CA LEU A 166 15.18 -5.85 47.36
C LEU A 166 15.89 -5.62 48.71
N VAL A 167 17.19 -5.30 48.71
CA VAL A 167 17.94 -4.93 49.93
C VAL A 167 17.37 -3.65 50.55
N ILE A 168 17.05 -2.63 49.74
CA ILE A 168 16.43 -1.38 50.23
C ILE A 168 15.04 -1.69 50.82
N LYS A 169 14.14 -2.28 50.02
CA LYS A 169 12.75 -2.62 50.40
C LYS A 169 12.61 -3.46 51.68
N LYS A 170 13.60 -4.30 52.00
CA LYS A 170 13.60 -5.13 53.21
C LYS A 170 14.30 -4.50 54.41
N LEU A 171 15.02 -3.38 54.24
CA LEU A 171 15.85 -2.76 55.28
C LEU A 171 15.53 -1.28 55.55
N THR A 172 14.76 -0.58 54.70
CA THR A 172 14.29 0.78 54.97
C THR A 172 12.87 0.83 55.53
N LYS A 173 12.54 1.89 56.26
CA LYS A 173 11.16 2.22 56.66
C LYS A 173 10.39 2.80 55.45
N PRO A 174 9.07 2.56 55.35
CA PRO A 174 8.22 3.31 54.41
C PRO A 174 8.12 4.77 54.84
N VAL A 175 8.10 5.70 53.88
CA VAL A 175 8.08 7.14 54.10
C VAL A 175 6.98 7.79 53.26
N LYS A 176 6.21 8.68 53.89
CA LYS A 176 5.21 9.52 53.24
C LYS A 176 5.82 10.84 52.79
N ILE A 177 5.70 11.17 51.51
CA ILE A 177 6.20 12.41 50.91
C ILE A 177 5.02 13.18 50.31
N THR A 178 4.80 14.41 50.79
CA THR A 178 3.81 15.34 50.24
C THR A 178 4.45 16.37 49.30
N PHE A 179 3.67 16.89 48.36
CA PHE A 179 3.96 18.07 47.52
C PHE A 179 2.72 18.54 46.77
N ASN A 180 2.72 19.78 46.27
CA ASN A 180 1.58 20.36 45.56
C ASN A 180 1.81 20.36 44.04
N ILE A 181 0.73 20.27 43.26
CA ILE A 181 0.71 20.41 41.79
C ILE A 181 -0.47 21.31 41.35
N PRO A 182 -0.41 21.99 40.19
CA PRO A 182 -1.55 22.75 39.66
C PRO A 182 -2.80 21.90 39.42
N ALA A 183 -3.97 22.43 39.77
CA ALA A 183 -5.23 21.69 39.81
C ALA A 183 -5.66 21.15 38.43
N LYS A 184 -5.47 21.93 37.36
CA LYS A 184 -5.78 21.50 35.98
C LYS A 184 -4.94 20.32 35.52
N LEU A 185 -3.74 20.12 36.10
CA LEU A 185 -2.83 19.03 35.74
C LEU A 185 -3.15 17.70 36.45
N ARG A 186 -4.09 17.67 37.42
CA ARG A 186 -4.55 16.43 38.09
C ARG A 186 -4.97 15.36 37.08
N SER A 187 -5.77 15.72 36.08
CA SER A 187 -6.23 14.80 35.03
C SER A 187 -5.10 14.28 34.14
N ARG A 188 -4.05 15.09 33.92
CA ARG A 188 -2.89 14.78 33.08
C ARG A 188 -1.85 13.93 33.79
N VAL A 189 -1.61 14.20 35.08
CA VAL A 189 -0.78 13.38 35.98
C VAL A 189 -1.41 12.00 36.21
N ILE A 190 -2.75 11.93 36.32
CA ILE A 190 -3.47 10.65 36.40
C ILE A 190 -3.44 9.94 35.03
N GLY A 191 -3.76 10.67 33.96
CA GLY A 191 -3.96 10.13 32.61
C GLY A 191 -5.30 9.41 32.46
N GLN A 192 -5.81 9.29 31.22
CA GLN A 192 -7.08 8.60 30.95
C GLN A 192 -7.07 7.17 31.53
N GLY A 193 -8.00 6.86 32.44
CA GLY A 193 -8.06 5.56 33.12
C GLY A 193 -6.87 5.25 34.03
N GLY A 194 -6.08 6.25 34.43
CA GLY A 194 -4.86 6.09 35.22
C GLY A 194 -3.60 5.76 34.41
N LYS A 195 -3.61 5.92 33.08
CA LYS A 195 -2.52 5.53 32.17
C LYS A 195 -1.12 6.09 32.55
N ASN A 196 -1.05 7.27 33.17
CA ASN A 196 0.23 7.87 33.56
C ASN A 196 0.61 7.53 35.01
N LEU A 197 -0.37 7.48 35.92
CA LEU A 197 -0.12 7.20 37.34
C LEU A 197 0.16 5.72 37.62
N LYS A 198 -0.57 4.80 36.97
CA LYS A 198 -0.43 3.35 37.17
C LYS A 198 0.99 2.81 36.92
N PRO A 199 1.70 3.15 35.82
CA PRO A 199 3.08 2.71 35.63
C PRO A 199 4.06 3.35 36.63
N ILE A 200 3.81 4.58 37.09
CA ILE A 200 4.62 5.21 38.15
C ILE A 200 4.43 4.48 39.49
N ILE A 201 3.19 4.10 39.81
CA ILE A 201 2.84 3.27 40.98
C ILE A 201 3.52 1.89 40.91
N SER A 202 3.42 1.18 39.79
CA SER A 202 3.95 -0.19 39.67
C SER A 202 5.48 -0.25 39.54
N ALA A 203 6.11 0.65 38.79
CA ALA A 203 7.57 0.63 38.58
C ALA A 203 8.40 1.05 39.82
N ASN A 204 7.78 1.80 40.73
CA ASN A 204 8.38 2.24 41.99
C ASN A 204 7.80 1.53 43.23
N GLU A 205 6.74 0.73 43.07
CA GLU A 205 6.02 0.01 44.14
C GLU A 205 5.45 0.91 45.27
N VAL A 206 5.03 2.14 44.94
CA VAL A 206 4.52 3.13 45.89
C VAL A 206 3.03 3.43 45.73
N LYS A 207 2.33 3.66 46.83
CA LYS A 207 0.93 4.12 46.83
C LYS A 207 0.92 5.65 46.63
N ILE A 208 0.11 6.14 45.68
CA ILE A 208 -0.01 7.58 45.40
C ILE A 208 -1.46 8.01 45.58
N GLU A 209 -1.69 8.98 46.46
CA GLU A 209 -2.98 9.59 46.75
C GLU A 209 -2.94 11.07 46.32
N ILE A 210 -3.80 11.44 45.38
CA ILE A 210 -3.96 12.83 44.93
C ILE A 210 -5.25 13.36 45.53
N GLY A 211 -5.13 14.35 46.42
CA GLY A 211 -6.28 14.98 47.06
C GLY A 211 -7.22 15.69 46.09
N ASP A 212 -8.28 16.26 46.63
CA ASP A 212 -9.11 17.24 45.91
C ASP A 212 -8.57 18.67 46.13
N VAL A 213 -9.26 19.67 45.57
CA VAL A 213 -8.81 21.06 45.64
C VAL A 213 -8.89 21.57 47.08
N VAL A 214 -7.75 22.01 47.61
CA VAL A 214 -7.70 22.71 48.89
C VAL A 214 -7.96 24.18 48.62
N GLU A 215 -9.18 24.63 48.86
CA GLU A 215 -9.47 26.06 48.95
C GLU A 215 -9.16 26.53 50.37
N GLY A 216 -7.94 27.04 50.54
CA GLY A 216 -7.40 27.62 51.77
C GLY A 216 -6.13 28.39 51.41
N GLY A 217 -6.16 29.71 51.58
CA GLY A 217 -5.05 30.59 51.22
C GLY A 217 -4.06 30.77 52.37
N ASP A 218 -2.89 31.32 52.05
CA ASP A 218 -2.10 32.12 52.99
C ASP A 218 -2.52 33.59 52.81
N GLU A 219 -3.27 34.13 53.77
CA GLU A 219 -3.64 35.55 53.80
C GLU A 219 -2.43 36.40 54.26
N ASN A 220 -1.43 36.61 53.39
CA ASN A 220 -0.35 37.61 53.60
C ASN A 220 0.47 37.91 52.32
N SER A 221 -0.18 38.47 51.29
CA SER A 221 0.49 39.18 50.18
C SER A 221 -0.47 40.15 49.51
N GLU A 222 -0.34 41.45 49.78
CA GLU A 222 -1.33 42.49 49.41
C GLU A 222 -1.25 42.98 47.93
N ASP A 223 -0.51 42.27 47.05
CA ASP A 223 -0.26 42.65 45.64
C ASP A 223 -1.07 41.80 44.61
N ALA A 224 -2.03 41.00 45.06
CA ALA A 224 -2.60 39.89 44.28
C ALA A 224 -3.91 40.18 43.49
N GLU A 225 -4.05 41.37 42.88
CA GLU A 225 -5.20 41.69 41.99
C GLU A 225 -4.92 41.44 40.48
N ASP A 226 -3.68 41.19 40.05
CA ASP A 226 -3.28 41.12 38.62
C ASP A 226 -3.28 39.66 38.04
N ASP A 227 -3.78 38.68 38.80
CA ASP A 227 -3.53 37.23 38.62
C ASP A 227 -4.74 36.34 38.24
N GLU A 228 -5.93 36.90 37.95
CA GLU A 228 -7.08 36.10 37.44
C GLU A 228 -6.77 35.36 36.12
N ASP A 229 -5.72 35.77 35.39
CA ASP A 229 -5.28 35.17 34.13
C ASP A 229 -4.33 33.97 34.29
N ASP A 230 -3.72 33.69 35.46
CA ASP A 230 -2.92 32.45 35.61
C ASP A 230 -3.81 31.21 35.83
N ILE A 231 -4.12 30.61 34.68
CA ILE A 231 -4.74 29.31 34.44
C ILE A 231 -4.27 28.18 35.39
N PHE A 232 -3.10 28.27 36.01
CA PHE A 232 -2.49 27.27 36.90
C PHE A 232 -2.47 27.63 38.40
N ALA A 233 -2.96 28.80 38.81
CA ALA A 233 -2.82 29.29 40.20
C ALA A 233 -3.42 28.38 41.28
N LYS A 234 -4.58 27.75 41.05
CA LYS A 234 -5.17 26.79 42.01
C LYS A 234 -4.33 25.50 42.08
N THR A 235 -3.96 25.05 43.28
CA THR A 235 -3.12 23.85 43.49
C THR A 235 -3.85 22.72 44.24
N ILE A 236 -3.26 21.52 44.20
CA ILE A 236 -3.75 20.27 44.82
C ILE A 236 -2.58 19.53 45.46
N GLN A 237 -2.77 18.96 46.64
CA GLN A 237 -1.77 18.17 47.34
C GLN A 237 -1.72 16.71 46.83
N VAL A 238 -0.51 16.21 46.62
CA VAL A 238 -0.18 14.81 46.28
C VAL A 238 0.61 14.20 47.44
N THR A 239 0.20 13.02 47.89
CA THR A 239 0.88 12.20 48.90
C THR A 239 1.38 10.92 48.25
N ILE A 240 2.65 10.58 48.47
CA ILE A 240 3.25 9.30 48.06
C ILE A 240 3.68 8.54 49.29
N ASP A 241 3.31 7.27 49.41
CA ASP A 241 3.53 6.40 50.56
C ASP A 241 4.23 5.10 50.10
N GLY A 242 5.45 4.86 50.57
CA GLY A 242 6.28 3.73 50.16
C GLY A 242 7.78 3.91 50.43
N ASP A 243 8.61 3.04 49.86
CA ASP A 243 10.07 3.03 50.07
C ASP A 243 10.73 4.36 49.67
N ILE A 244 11.72 4.82 50.44
CA ILE A 244 12.36 6.14 50.30
C ILE A 244 12.84 6.43 48.87
N GLU A 245 13.53 5.49 48.22
CA GLU A 245 14.00 5.69 46.85
C GLU A 245 12.85 5.66 45.82
N GLY A 246 11.86 4.79 46.03
CA GLY A 246 10.67 4.70 45.18
C GLY A 246 9.81 5.97 45.24
N SER A 247 9.53 6.46 46.45
CA SER A 247 8.75 7.68 46.68
C SER A 247 9.44 8.91 46.11
N LYS A 248 10.78 8.99 46.21
CA LYS A 248 11.58 10.08 45.61
C LYS A 248 11.59 10.02 44.08
N ARG A 249 11.69 8.82 43.47
CA ARG A 249 11.60 8.63 42.02
C ARG A 249 10.21 8.97 41.48
N ALA A 250 9.15 8.50 42.13
CA ALA A 250 7.78 8.79 41.75
C ALA A 250 7.44 10.29 41.85
N LYS A 251 7.89 10.99 42.90
CA LYS A 251 7.78 12.46 43.01
C LYS A 251 8.46 13.17 41.83
N ASN A 252 9.67 12.76 41.48
CA ASN A 252 10.40 13.35 40.35
C ASN A 252 9.71 13.06 39.00
N GLN A 253 9.14 11.87 38.79
CA GLN A 253 8.40 11.53 37.57
C GLN A 253 7.10 12.35 37.43
N ILE A 254 6.34 12.54 38.52
CA ILE A 254 5.15 13.40 38.51
C ILE A 254 5.52 14.86 38.26
N LEU A 255 6.58 15.37 38.90
CA LEU A 255 7.05 16.74 38.69
C LEU A 255 7.63 16.97 37.28
N ALA A 256 8.16 15.94 36.61
CA ALA A 256 8.56 16.03 35.22
C ALA A 256 7.35 16.23 34.29
N ILE A 257 6.29 15.43 34.45
CA ILE A 257 5.02 15.56 33.70
C ILE A 257 4.40 16.94 33.93
N VAL A 258 4.44 17.46 35.17
CA VAL A 258 3.97 18.82 35.46
C VAL A 258 4.80 19.86 34.70
N LYS A 259 6.14 19.79 34.76
CA LYS A 259 7.03 20.76 34.12
C LYS A 259 6.95 20.77 32.59
N GLU A 260 6.74 19.62 31.97
CA GLU A 260 6.57 19.50 30.52
C GLU A 260 5.30 20.25 30.05
N GLU A 261 4.21 20.13 30.80
CA GLU A 261 2.90 20.74 30.49
C GLU A 261 2.82 22.22 30.91
N THR A 262 3.58 22.67 31.92
CA THR A 262 3.64 24.10 32.32
C THR A 262 4.70 24.90 31.56
N LYS A 263 5.37 24.31 30.57
CA LYS A 263 6.52 24.95 29.91
C LYS A 263 6.13 26.27 29.22
N ASN A 264 4.96 26.30 28.60
CA ASN A 264 4.48 27.45 27.83
C ASN A 264 3.41 28.22 28.62
N LEU A 265 3.56 29.55 28.67
CA LEU A 265 2.56 30.48 29.19
C LEU A 265 1.99 31.32 28.04
N SER A 266 0.75 31.79 28.22
CA SER A 266 0.15 32.85 27.41
C SER A 266 -0.29 33.97 28.34
N ALA A 267 0.20 35.18 28.12
CA ALA A 267 -0.15 36.37 28.87
C ALA A 267 -0.79 37.43 27.96
N LYS A 268 -1.68 38.25 28.52
CA LYS A 268 -2.34 39.36 27.81
C LYS A 268 -1.88 40.71 28.35
N VAL A 269 -1.80 41.71 27.48
CA VAL A 269 -1.57 43.12 27.84
C VAL A 269 -2.59 43.98 27.09
N ALA A 270 -3.27 44.89 27.78
CA ALA A 270 -4.24 45.80 27.17
C ALA A 270 -3.57 46.93 26.36
N LEU A 271 -4.26 47.41 25.32
CA LEU A 271 -3.84 48.55 24.48
C LEU A 271 -4.94 49.63 24.45
N ASP A 272 -4.56 50.88 24.72
CA ASP A 272 -5.37 52.06 24.38
C ASP A 272 -5.44 52.21 22.85
N GLU A 273 -6.63 52.53 22.33
CA GLU A 273 -6.89 52.79 20.91
C GLU A 273 -5.97 53.87 20.32
N LYS A 274 -5.56 54.85 21.13
CA LYS A 274 -4.62 55.91 20.70
C LYS A 274 -3.20 55.40 20.48
N VAL A 275 -2.80 54.37 21.24
CA VAL A 275 -1.41 53.84 21.29
C VAL A 275 -1.22 52.72 20.26
N LYS A 276 -2.28 51.95 20.02
CA LYS A 276 -2.35 50.82 19.08
C LYS A 276 -1.67 51.03 17.72
N PRO A 277 -1.80 52.18 17.00
CA PRO A 277 -1.13 52.37 15.71
C PRO A 277 0.40 52.40 15.78
N PHE A 278 0.97 52.64 16.96
CA PHE A 278 2.39 52.88 17.18
C PHE A 278 3.05 51.78 18.03
N ALA A 279 2.24 50.95 18.71
CA ALA A 279 2.69 49.83 19.53
C ALA A 279 3.62 48.88 18.76
N ALA A 280 3.29 48.55 17.51
CA ALA A 280 4.11 47.70 16.64
C ALA A 280 5.48 48.30 16.27
N THR A 281 5.70 49.62 16.44
CA THR A 281 6.99 50.26 16.14
C THR A 281 7.89 50.35 17.37
N GLU A 282 7.37 50.76 18.54
CA GLU A 282 8.22 50.86 19.75
C GLU A 282 8.54 49.47 20.34
N LEU A 283 7.61 48.51 20.25
CA LEU A 283 7.82 47.15 20.78
C LEU A 283 8.80 46.29 19.96
N LYS A 284 9.21 46.70 18.74
CA LYS A 284 10.23 45.98 17.94
C LYS A 284 11.49 45.67 18.76
N SER A 285 11.95 46.64 19.53
CA SER A 285 13.12 46.50 20.42
C SER A 285 12.97 45.40 21.49
N ILE A 286 11.74 45.14 21.96
CA ILE A 286 11.43 44.11 22.96
C ILE A 286 11.20 42.76 22.27
N VAL A 287 10.59 42.73 21.08
CA VAL A 287 10.42 41.53 20.26
C VAL A 287 11.77 40.97 19.81
N GLU A 288 12.72 41.83 19.42
CA GLU A 288 14.09 41.43 19.07
C GLU A 288 14.86 40.88 20.30
N LYS A 289 14.68 41.51 21.47
CA LYS A 289 15.26 41.04 22.75
C LYS A 289 14.73 39.66 23.15
N TYR A 290 13.43 39.42 22.99
CA TYR A 290 12.75 38.18 23.36
C TYR A 290 12.33 37.35 22.14
N SER A 291 13.27 37.11 21.21
CA SER A 291 13.03 36.39 19.94
C SER A 291 12.56 34.93 20.06
N SER A 292 12.52 34.36 21.26
CA SER A 292 11.92 33.06 21.59
C SER A 292 10.44 33.13 22.00
N LEU A 293 9.85 34.33 22.08
CA LEU A 293 8.44 34.57 22.37
C LEU A 293 7.68 35.04 21.12
N GLU A 294 6.44 34.56 20.97
CA GLU A 294 5.51 35.02 19.95
C GLU A 294 4.68 36.19 20.49
N PHE A 295 4.80 37.36 19.86
CA PHE A 295 4.05 38.58 20.22
C PHE A 295 2.96 38.87 19.19
N ALA A 296 1.72 38.48 19.50
CA ALA A 296 0.56 38.80 18.68
C ALA A 296 0.08 40.24 18.94
N ILE A 297 0.75 41.21 18.31
CA ILE A 297 0.38 42.63 18.35
C ILE A 297 -0.76 42.90 17.35
N PRO A 298 -1.90 43.51 17.76
CA PRO A 298 -2.96 43.90 16.84
C PRO A 298 -2.53 44.96 15.82
N ASP A 299 -2.89 44.75 14.56
CA ASP A 299 -2.82 45.79 13.53
C ASP A 299 -3.79 46.96 13.84
N TYR A 300 -3.47 48.15 13.35
CA TYR A 300 -4.25 49.37 13.57
C TYR A 300 -5.65 49.31 12.93
N LYS A 301 -5.84 48.54 11.85
CA LYS A 301 -7.15 48.29 11.21
C LYS A 301 -7.95 47.17 11.89
N SER A 302 -7.36 46.42 12.83
CA SER A 302 -8.02 45.33 13.55
C SER A 302 -9.04 45.85 14.58
N SER A 303 -10.00 45.03 15.00
CA SER A 303 -10.88 45.32 16.14
C SER A 303 -10.26 44.96 17.51
N ARG A 304 -9.14 44.22 17.55
CA ARG A 304 -8.52 43.76 18.81
C ARG A 304 -7.81 44.90 19.55
N THR A 305 -7.87 44.86 20.89
CA THR A 305 -7.32 45.85 21.84
C THR A 305 -6.39 45.21 22.88
N THR A 306 -5.87 44.01 22.61
CA THR A 306 -4.96 43.28 23.48
C THR A 306 -3.80 42.68 22.69
N ILE A 307 -2.58 42.83 23.22
CA ILE A 307 -1.41 42.05 22.80
C ILE A 307 -1.48 40.72 23.55
N VAL A 308 -1.18 39.62 22.84
CA VAL A 308 -0.95 38.32 23.47
C VAL A 308 0.51 37.95 23.31
N ILE A 309 1.16 37.58 24.42
CA ILE A 309 2.54 37.08 24.48
C ILE A 309 2.45 35.58 24.74
N VAL A 310 3.09 34.76 23.91
CA VAL A 310 3.08 33.28 24.02
C VAL A 310 4.50 32.74 23.96
N GLY A 311 4.87 31.84 24.88
CA GLY A 311 6.18 31.19 24.86
C GLY A 311 6.59 30.64 26.22
N GLU A 312 7.89 30.48 26.45
CA GLU A 312 8.43 29.86 27.67
C GLU A 312 8.10 30.68 28.94
N ARG A 313 7.52 30.04 29.97
CA ARG A 313 6.85 30.72 31.09
C ARG A 313 7.68 31.83 31.73
N ASP A 314 8.93 31.56 32.03
CA ASP A 314 9.80 32.49 32.75
C ASP A 314 10.07 33.76 31.92
N LEU A 315 10.29 33.62 30.61
CA LEU A 315 10.50 34.73 29.68
C LEU A 315 9.21 35.54 29.45
N VAL A 316 8.04 34.90 29.40
CA VAL A 316 6.74 35.60 29.30
C VAL A 316 6.48 36.48 30.52
N LEU A 317 6.87 36.01 31.72
CA LEU A 317 6.75 36.77 32.97
C LEU A 317 7.71 37.98 33.03
N GLU A 318 8.91 37.89 32.46
CA GLU A 318 9.78 39.07 32.29
C GLU A 318 9.26 40.05 31.22
N ALA A 319 8.70 39.55 30.11
CA ALA A 319 8.26 40.38 29.01
C ALA A 319 6.95 41.15 29.30
N LYS A 320 5.99 40.57 30.07
CA LYS A 320 4.70 41.23 30.44
C LYS A 320 4.92 42.66 31.01
N PRO A 321 5.74 42.90 32.05
CA PRO A 321 5.94 44.24 32.60
C PRO A 321 6.75 45.17 31.69
N GLU A 322 7.74 44.68 30.93
CA GLU A 322 8.49 45.54 29.99
C GLU A 322 7.59 46.07 28.86
N VAL A 323 6.71 45.22 28.31
CA VAL A 323 5.71 45.63 27.30
C VAL A 323 4.74 46.66 27.87
N LYS A 324 4.17 46.41 29.06
CA LYS A 324 3.25 47.35 29.75
C LYS A 324 3.92 48.72 29.95
N ALA A 325 5.11 48.74 30.55
CA ALA A 325 5.87 49.96 30.82
C ALA A 325 6.39 50.68 29.56
N ALA A 326 6.52 49.99 28.41
CA ALA A 326 6.82 50.63 27.12
C ALA A 326 5.59 51.32 26.54
N LEU A 327 4.42 50.68 26.59
CA LEU A 327 3.15 51.24 26.11
C LEU A 327 2.72 52.46 26.93
N ASP A 328 2.88 52.44 28.25
CA ASP A 328 2.57 53.58 29.12
C ASP A 328 3.44 54.81 28.80
N LYS A 329 4.74 54.59 28.53
CA LYS A 329 5.68 55.63 28.06
C LYS A 329 5.35 56.13 26.65
N LEU A 330 4.66 55.33 25.83
CA LEU A 330 4.21 55.71 24.50
C LEU A 330 2.94 56.59 24.61
N ALA A 331 1.97 56.17 25.43
CA ALA A 331 0.73 56.91 25.71
C ALA A 331 1.01 58.36 26.15
N ALA A 332 2.00 58.56 27.03
CA ALA A 332 2.41 59.88 27.51
C ALA A 332 3.04 60.82 26.45
N LYS A 333 3.44 60.30 25.27
CA LYS A 333 4.06 61.09 24.17
C LYS A 333 3.07 61.51 23.08
N ILE A 334 1.94 60.82 22.95
CA ILE A 334 0.99 61.01 21.85
C ILE A 334 0.15 62.28 22.06
N VAL A 335 0.00 63.05 20.99
CA VAL A 335 -0.88 64.22 20.92
C VAL A 335 -1.77 64.10 19.68
N VAL A 336 -3.01 64.59 19.79
CA VAL A 336 -3.95 64.72 18.67
C VAL A 336 -4.00 66.18 18.24
N VAL A 337 -3.91 66.45 16.94
CA VAL A 337 -4.00 67.79 16.35
C VAL A 337 -4.98 67.77 15.18
N GLU A 338 -5.99 68.62 15.22
CA GLU A 338 -6.97 68.77 14.13
C GLU A 338 -6.50 69.75 13.07
N VAL A 339 -6.79 69.43 11.80
CA VAL A 339 -6.49 70.27 10.64
C VAL A 339 -7.73 70.35 9.73
N PRO A 340 -8.20 71.54 9.34
CA PRO A 340 -9.27 71.68 8.37
C PRO A 340 -8.74 71.34 6.97
N ILE A 341 -9.27 70.28 6.37
CA ILE A 341 -8.94 69.84 4.99
C ILE A 341 -10.27 69.63 4.25
N PRO A 342 -10.45 70.14 3.01
CA PRO A 342 -11.69 69.93 2.26
C PRO A 342 -11.98 68.45 2.01
N LYS A 343 -13.25 68.03 2.11
CA LYS A 343 -13.68 66.63 1.94
C LYS A 343 -13.25 66.03 0.60
N THR A 344 -13.30 66.81 -0.48
CA THR A 344 -12.85 66.43 -1.84
C THR A 344 -11.34 66.12 -1.92
N LYS A 345 -10.55 66.45 -0.89
CA LYS A 345 -9.13 66.11 -0.77
C LYS A 345 -8.84 64.98 0.20
N HIS A 346 -9.82 64.46 0.94
CA HIS A 346 -9.61 63.40 1.95
C HIS A 346 -9.15 62.08 1.33
N GLN A 347 -9.65 61.72 0.14
CA GLN A 347 -9.25 60.52 -0.60
C GLN A 347 -7.79 60.56 -1.08
N PHE A 348 -7.18 61.75 -1.19
CA PHE A 348 -5.80 61.93 -1.67
C PHE A 348 -4.81 62.21 -0.52
N LEU A 349 -5.23 61.94 0.73
CA LEU A 349 -4.33 61.99 1.89
C LEU A 349 -3.49 60.70 1.97
N PRO A 350 -2.15 60.80 2.03
CA PRO A 350 -1.28 59.63 2.13
C PRO A 350 -1.24 59.09 3.58
N ILE A 351 -2.32 58.42 3.99
CA ILE A 351 -2.50 57.91 5.37
C ILE A 351 -1.39 56.91 5.74
N GLU A 352 -1.03 56.02 4.80
CA GLU A 352 -0.06 54.94 5.05
C GLU A 352 1.39 55.44 4.92
N GLU A 353 1.72 56.21 3.86
CA GLU A 353 3.07 56.79 3.68
C GLU A 353 3.46 57.68 4.89
N VAL A 354 2.54 58.49 5.41
CA VAL A 354 2.80 59.37 6.57
C VAL A 354 2.87 58.60 7.89
N LEU A 355 2.17 57.46 8.01
CA LEU A 355 2.31 56.57 9.15
C LEU A 355 3.70 55.89 9.14
N GLU A 356 4.21 55.50 7.97
CA GLU A 356 5.52 54.87 7.82
C GLU A 356 6.69 55.87 7.94
N GLU A 357 6.68 56.98 7.18
CA GLU A 357 7.78 57.96 7.18
C GLU A 357 7.87 58.78 8.46
N HIS A 358 6.73 59.02 9.13
CA HIS A 358 6.65 59.99 10.22
C HIS A 358 6.03 59.44 11.52
N ASN A 359 5.53 58.20 11.54
CA ASN A 359 4.91 57.59 12.73
C ASN A 359 3.80 58.49 13.33
N VAL A 360 2.96 59.02 12.44
CA VAL A 360 1.78 59.85 12.73
C VAL A 360 0.60 59.30 11.93
N LEU A 361 -0.47 58.89 12.60
CA LEU A 361 -1.70 58.42 11.95
C LEU A 361 -2.56 59.61 11.51
N ILE A 362 -3.05 59.56 10.28
CA ILE A 362 -4.07 60.48 9.76
C ILE A 362 -5.44 59.80 9.90
N GLN A 363 -6.26 60.27 10.85
CA GLN A 363 -7.64 59.81 11.04
C GLN A 363 -8.62 60.75 10.33
N LEU A 364 -9.41 60.19 9.43
CA LEU A 364 -10.50 60.91 8.73
C LEU A 364 -11.67 61.21 9.69
N PRO A 365 -12.40 62.33 9.48
CA PRO A 365 -13.56 62.68 10.30
C PRO A 365 -14.68 61.64 10.20
N LYS A 366 -15.38 61.41 11.31
CA LYS A 366 -16.64 60.66 11.35
C LYS A 366 -17.82 61.54 10.90
N GLU A 367 -19.00 60.96 10.70
CA GLU A 367 -20.21 61.71 10.37
C GLU A 367 -20.48 62.81 11.41
N GLY A 368 -20.64 64.05 10.93
CA GLY A 368 -20.75 65.25 11.76
C GLY A 368 -19.45 66.06 11.94
N GLU A 369 -18.27 65.47 11.70
CA GLU A 369 -16.97 66.16 11.84
C GLU A 369 -16.48 66.76 10.50
N SER A 370 -15.74 67.87 10.57
CA SER A 370 -15.16 68.56 9.39
C SER A 370 -13.64 68.41 9.26
N ASN A 371 -12.94 68.12 10.36
CA ASN A 371 -11.49 68.24 10.47
C ASN A 371 -10.82 66.86 10.45
N VAL A 372 -9.62 66.80 9.88
CA VAL A 372 -8.78 65.60 9.87
C VAL A 372 -7.89 65.60 11.10
N LYS A 373 -7.82 64.48 11.82
CA LYS A 373 -7.07 64.34 13.07
C LYS A 373 -5.71 63.69 12.81
N PHE A 374 -4.63 64.41 13.11
CA PHE A 374 -3.26 63.89 13.10
C PHE A 374 -2.89 63.43 14.51
N ILE A 375 -2.60 62.14 14.68
CA ILE A 375 -2.32 61.49 15.96
C ILE A 375 -0.86 61.01 15.96
N GLY A 376 -0.05 61.41 16.93
CA GLY A 376 1.33 60.90 17.05
C GLY A 376 2.21 61.75 17.96
N GLU A 377 3.53 61.59 17.84
CA GLU A 377 4.46 62.39 18.65
C GLU A 377 4.44 63.88 18.24
N LYS A 378 4.30 64.77 19.22
CA LYS A 378 4.21 66.24 19.02
C LYS A 378 5.33 66.84 18.15
N LYS A 379 6.53 66.22 18.12
CA LYS A 379 7.67 66.65 17.29
C LYS A 379 7.53 66.30 15.79
N LYS A 380 6.78 65.24 15.44
CA LYS A 380 6.69 64.69 14.08
C LYS A 380 5.45 65.17 13.32
N ILE A 381 4.39 65.57 14.03
CA ILE A 381 3.11 66.04 13.45
C ILE A 381 3.30 67.18 12.43
N GLY A 382 4.21 68.14 12.67
CA GLY A 382 4.45 69.23 11.72
C GLY A 382 5.05 68.78 10.37
N ALA A 383 5.89 67.75 10.37
CA ALA A 383 6.40 67.13 9.15
C ALA A 383 5.29 66.34 8.43
N ALA A 384 4.50 65.56 9.18
CA ALA A 384 3.33 64.84 8.68
C ALA A 384 2.31 65.74 7.99
N GLN A 385 1.98 66.89 8.60
CA GLN A 385 1.11 67.90 8.00
C GLN A 385 1.71 68.48 6.71
N SER A 386 3.02 68.78 6.70
CA SER A 386 3.72 69.30 5.52
C SER A 386 3.74 68.29 4.36
N SER A 387 3.96 67.01 4.65
CA SER A 387 3.95 65.93 3.65
C SER A 387 2.54 65.72 3.07
N ALA A 388 1.52 65.59 3.93
CA ALA A 388 0.13 65.46 3.52
C ALA A 388 -0.37 66.65 2.67
N GLN A 389 0.04 67.88 3.01
CA GLN A 389 -0.23 69.08 2.21
C GLN A 389 0.51 69.08 0.87
N LYS A 390 1.77 68.65 0.83
CA LYS A 390 2.57 68.53 -0.41
C LYS A 390 1.95 67.51 -1.37
N THR A 391 1.41 66.40 -0.87
CA THR A 391 0.71 65.40 -1.69
C THR A 391 -0.64 65.92 -2.16
N THR A 392 -1.50 66.42 -1.27
CA THR A 392 -2.83 66.97 -1.64
C THR A 392 -2.78 68.26 -2.47
N SER A 393 -1.62 68.89 -2.62
CA SER A 393 -1.39 70.02 -3.54
C SER A 393 -1.10 69.60 -4.99
N GLN A 394 -0.75 68.34 -5.25
CA GLN A 394 -0.53 67.81 -6.62
C GLN A 394 -1.84 67.53 -7.37
N TYR A 395 -2.94 67.38 -6.64
CA TYR A 395 -4.26 67.06 -7.18
C TYR A 395 -5.10 68.33 -7.35
N LYS A 396 -5.48 68.62 -8.60
CA LYS A 396 -6.41 69.70 -8.95
C LYS A 396 -7.79 69.09 -9.21
N VAL A 397 -8.79 69.59 -8.48
CA VAL A 397 -10.21 69.24 -8.62
C VAL A 397 -10.89 70.33 -9.44
N GLU A 398 -11.73 69.95 -10.40
CA GLU A 398 -12.64 70.88 -11.09
C GLU A 398 -14.04 70.26 -11.25
N THR A 399 -15.08 71.02 -10.92
CA THR A 399 -16.46 70.56 -11.00
C THR A 399 -17.13 70.96 -12.32
N LEU A 400 -17.72 69.99 -13.01
CA LEU A 400 -18.56 70.17 -14.19
C LEU A 400 -20.03 69.94 -13.80
N ASP A 401 -20.89 70.94 -13.92
CA ASP A 401 -22.33 70.80 -13.67
C ASP A 401 -23.08 70.37 -14.93
N MET A 402 -23.57 69.14 -14.93
CA MET A 402 -24.26 68.54 -16.08
C MET A 402 -25.68 69.05 -16.29
N SER A 403 -26.31 69.66 -15.29
CA SER A 403 -27.74 70.07 -15.33
C SER A 403 -28.11 71.02 -16.47
N LYS A 404 -27.10 71.67 -17.08
CA LYS A 404 -27.22 72.64 -18.19
C LYS A 404 -27.19 71.99 -19.58
N ALA A 405 -26.93 70.68 -19.68
CA ALA A 405 -27.02 69.93 -20.94
C ALA A 405 -28.48 69.86 -21.45
N HIS A 406 -28.67 69.50 -22.72
CA HIS A 406 -29.98 69.20 -23.33
C HIS A 406 -31.08 70.23 -23.02
N LYS A 407 -30.73 71.52 -23.18
CA LYS A 407 -31.62 72.69 -22.95
C LYS A 407 -32.20 72.76 -21.52
N GLY A 408 -31.59 72.09 -20.54
CA GLY A 408 -32.04 72.07 -19.15
C GLY A 408 -33.13 71.04 -18.83
N ASN A 409 -33.33 70.01 -19.67
CA ASN A 409 -34.26 68.91 -19.37
C ASN A 409 -33.72 68.01 -18.24
N LEU A 410 -33.94 68.42 -17.00
CA LEU A 410 -33.41 67.74 -15.80
C LEU A 410 -33.81 66.26 -15.70
N LYS A 411 -35.03 65.87 -16.11
CA LYS A 411 -35.45 64.45 -16.13
C LYS A 411 -34.53 63.63 -17.03
N HIS A 412 -34.38 64.04 -18.29
CA HIS A 412 -33.52 63.35 -19.25
C HIS A 412 -32.04 63.39 -18.84
N VAL A 413 -31.52 64.54 -18.35
CA VAL A 413 -30.12 64.66 -17.93
C VAL A 413 -29.80 63.80 -16.70
N LYS A 414 -30.72 63.66 -15.73
CA LYS A 414 -30.59 62.71 -14.61
C LYS A 414 -30.48 61.27 -15.12
N ALA A 415 -31.37 60.87 -16.04
CA ALA A 415 -31.34 59.55 -16.64
C ALA A 415 -30.05 59.29 -17.45
N VAL A 416 -29.58 60.27 -18.26
CA VAL A 416 -28.31 60.17 -18.99
C VAL A 416 -27.10 60.05 -18.04
N ALA A 417 -27.05 60.82 -16.95
CA ALA A 417 -25.99 60.71 -15.95
C ALA A 417 -25.96 59.33 -15.27
N ALA A 418 -27.13 58.75 -14.99
CA ALA A 418 -27.25 57.40 -14.46
C ALA A 418 -26.87 56.32 -15.51
N VAL A 419 -27.26 56.47 -16.78
CA VAL A 419 -26.82 55.57 -17.87
C VAL A 419 -25.31 55.56 -17.98
N LEU A 420 -24.67 56.73 -18.09
CA LEU A 420 -23.22 56.85 -18.28
C LEU A 420 -22.41 56.35 -17.07
N THR A 421 -23.02 56.31 -15.89
CA THR A 421 -22.47 55.64 -14.70
C THR A 421 -22.66 54.13 -14.80
N ASN A 422 -23.86 53.65 -15.13
CA ASN A 422 -24.18 52.22 -15.22
C ASN A 422 -23.46 51.50 -16.39
N THR A 423 -23.15 52.19 -17.48
CA THR A 423 -22.37 51.66 -18.62
C THR A 423 -20.86 51.77 -18.42
N GLY A 424 -20.38 52.40 -17.35
CA GLY A 424 -18.95 52.61 -17.09
C GLY A 424 -18.28 53.65 -17.99
N ALA A 425 -19.03 54.42 -18.79
CA ALA A 425 -18.46 55.42 -19.71
C ALA A 425 -17.63 56.50 -18.98
N PHE A 426 -17.99 56.87 -17.75
CA PHE A 426 -17.16 57.75 -16.93
C PHE A 426 -15.83 57.09 -16.52
N ASP A 427 -15.81 55.78 -16.24
CA ASP A 427 -14.58 55.04 -15.93
C ASP A 427 -13.66 54.87 -17.15
N GLU A 428 -14.24 54.75 -18.35
CA GLU A 428 -13.47 54.72 -19.60
C GLU A 428 -12.80 56.07 -19.87
N ILE A 429 -13.55 57.18 -19.76
CA ILE A 429 -13.02 58.53 -19.91
C ILE A 429 -11.97 58.82 -18.82
N ALA A 430 -12.18 58.35 -17.59
CA ALA A 430 -11.22 58.45 -16.49
C ALA A 430 -9.89 57.76 -16.82
N LYS A 431 -9.95 56.48 -17.24
CA LYS A 431 -8.76 55.69 -17.63
C LYS A 431 -8.02 56.30 -18.82
N ALA A 432 -8.75 56.71 -19.86
CA ALA A 432 -8.16 57.24 -21.10
C ALA A 432 -7.42 58.58 -20.92
N ASN A 433 -7.72 59.34 -19.86
CA ASN A 433 -7.13 60.67 -19.62
C ASN A 433 -6.19 60.72 -18.39
N GLU A 434 -6.05 59.63 -17.64
CA GLU A 434 -5.35 59.56 -16.34
C GLU A 434 -5.96 60.52 -15.27
N VAL A 435 -7.29 60.54 -15.19
CA VAL A 435 -8.09 61.47 -14.36
C VAL A 435 -9.14 60.68 -13.59
N THR A 436 -9.34 60.93 -12.30
CA THR A 436 -10.46 60.31 -11.55
C THR A 436 -11.71 61.18 -11.64
N ILE A 437 -12.83 60.58 -12.02
CA ILE A 437 -14.13 61.24 -12.17
C ILE A 437 -15.07 60.72 -11.06
N HIS A 438 -15.72 61.63 -10.34
CA HIS A 438 -16.72 61.31 -9.31
C HIS A 438 -18.09 61.82 -9.76
N THR A 439 -19.08 60.93 -9.76
CA THR A 439 -20.49 61.22 -10.07
C THR A 439 -21.38 61.03 -8.83
N PRO A 440 -22.51 61.75 -8.71
CA PRO A 440 -23.48 61.52 -7.64
C PRO A 440 -24.13 60.14 -7.75
N ASN A 441 -24.49 59.54 -6.62
CA ASN A 441 -25.09 58.20 -6.58
C ASN A 441 -26.47 58.19 -7.26
N VAL A 442 -26.83 57.09 -7.94
CA VAL A 442 -28.09 56.97 -8.69
C VAL A 442 -29.33 57.22 -7.80
N LYS A 443 -29.25 56.87 -6.50
CA LYS A 443 -30.32 57.15 -5.52
C LYS A 443 -30.41 58.61 -5.07
N GLU A 444 -29.32 59.35 -5.17
CA GLU A 444 -29.23 60.77 -4.81
C GLU A 444 -29.62 61.68 -5.99
N LEU A 445 -29.43 61.21 -7.22
CA LEU A 445 -29.81 61.94 -8.44
C LEU A 445 -31.29 62.33 -8.49
N ASP A 446 -32.19 61.62 -7.80
CA ASP A 446 -33.62 61.97 -7.77
C ASP A 446 -33.88 63.29 -7.00
N THR A 447 -33.23 63.49 -5.85
CA THR A 447 -33.49 64.64 -4.97
C THR A 447 -32.70 65.90 -5.32
N ILE A 448 -31.52 65.78 -5.94
CA ILE A 448 -30.63 66.92 -6.20
C ILE A 448 -31.06 67.67 -7.48
N SER A 449 -30.95 69.01 -7.48
CA SER A 449 -31.33 69.90 -8.59
C SER A 449 -30.20 70.21 -9.59
N THR A 450 -28.94 70.19 -9.14
CA THR A 450 -27.72 70.31 -9.96
C THR A 450 -26.97 68.99 -10.00
N ILE A 451 -26.24 68.69 -11.07
CA ILE A 451 -25.52 67.40 -11.19
C ILE A 451 -24.02 67.68 -11.31
N PRO A 452 -23.33 67.92 -10.18
CA PRO A 452 -21.89 68.13 -10.16
C PRO A 452 -21.15 66.82 -10.42
N ILE A 453 -20.33 66.80 -11.47
CA ILE A 453 -19.31 65.77 -11.71
C ILE A 453 -17.97 66.38 -11.34
N GLU A 454 -17.26 65.79 -10.38
CA GLU A 454 -15.93 66.27 -9.99
C GLU A 454 -14.84 65.52 -10.76
N ILE A 455 -13.95 66.28 -11.39
CA ILE A 455 -12.89 65.81 -12.28
C ILE A 455 -11.55 66.12 -11.61
N VAL A 456 -10.74 65.10 -11.29
CA VAL A 456 -9.50 65.26 -10.51
C VAL A 456 -8.29 64.72 -11.27
N SER A 457 -7.30 65.58 -11.52
CA SER A 457 -6.03 65.20 -12.19
C SER A 457 -4.83 65.36 -11.25
N LYS A 458 -3.87 64.42 -11.37
CA LYS A 458 -2.53 64.54 -10.75
C LYS A 458 -1.60 65.31 -11.69
N GLY A 459 -1.63 66.64 -11.57
CA GLY A 459 -0.87 67.56 -12.41
C GLY A 459 -1.53 67.90 -13.75
N GLY A 460 -1.28 69.13 -14.23
CA GLY A 460 -1.76 69.65 -15.51
C GLY A 460 -3.25 70.00 -15.54
N GLU A 461 -3.59 71.19 -16.02
CA GLU A 461 -4.99 71.58 -16.27
C GLU A 461 -5.53 70.96 -17.57
N ASP A 462 -4.64 70.59 -18.48
CA ASP A 462 -5.02 70.23 -19.86
C ASP A 462 -5.63 68.84 -19.96
N LYS A 463 -5.21 67.89 -19.10
CA LYS A 463 -5.90 66.60 -18.92
C LYS A 463 -7.35 66.79 -18.48
N ILE A 464 -7.59 67.71 -17.52
CA ILE A 464 -8.95 68.04 -17.05
C ILE A 464 -9.77 68.66 -18.20
N LYS A 465 -9.19 69.53 -19.03
CA LYS A 465 -9.86 70.09 -20.21
C LYS A 465 -10.23 69.01 -21.25
N VAL A 466 -9.36 68.04 -21.52
CA VAL A 466 -9.66 66.94 -22.45
C VAL A 466 -10.73 66.01 -21.87
N ALA A 467 -10.61 65.60 -20.61
CA ALA A 467 -11.64 64.78 -19.93
C ALA A 467 -13.01 65.48 -19.89
N ARG A 468 -13.04 66.80 -19.59
CA ARG A 468 -14.28 67.60 -19.64
C ARG A 468 -14.89 67.62 -21.05
N LYS A 469 -14.07 67.77 -22.10
CA LYS A 469 -14.53 67.72 -23.49
C LYS A 469 -15.06 66.32 -23.86
N ALA A 470 -14.43 65.26 -23.39
CA ALA A 470 -14.90 63.89 -23.59
C ALA A 470 -16.26 63.63 -22.90
N ILE A 471 -16.43 64.06 -21.64
CA ILE A 471 -17.73 63.97 -20.93
C ILE A 471 -18.82 64.74 -21.69
N VAL A 472 -18.56 65.99 -22.08
CA VAL A 472 -19.52 66.80 -22.84
C VAL A 472 -19.86 66.16 -24.18
N ASN A 473 -18.88 65.55 -24.88
CA ASN A 473 -19.13 64.80 -26.10
C ASN A 473 -20.03 63.56 -25.87
N HIS A 474 -19.76 62.74 -24.85
CA HIS A 474 -20.58 61.54 -24.55
C HIS A 474 -22.00 61.90 -24.13
N VAL A 475 -22.20 62.99 -23.38
CA VAL A 475 -23.53 63.46 -22.99
C VAL A 475 -24.28 64.05 -24.19
N ASN A 476 -23.61 64.81 -25.05
CA ASN A 476 -24.23 65.36 -26.26
C ASN A 476 -24.54 64.29 -27.33
N LYS A 477 -23.83 63.14 -27.33
CA LYS A 477 -24.12 61.99 -28.21
C LYS A 477 -25.48 61.38 -27.94
N ILE A 478 -25.92 61.33 -26.68
CA ILE A 478 -27.23 60.79 -26.28
C ILE A 478 -28.25 61.93 -26.33
N THR A 479 -29.09 61.99 -27.36
CA THR A 479 -30.11 63.05 -27.48
C THR A 479 -31.44 62.66 -26.82
N PRO A 480 -32.32 63.63 -26.49
CA PRO A 480 -33.68 63.34 -26.03
C PRO A 480 -34.49 62.46 -26.99
N ASP A 481 -34.24 62.57 -28.30
CA ASP A 481 -34.95 61.83 -29.35
C ASP A 481 -34.54 60.34 -29.41
N GLN A 482 -33.42 59.97 -28.76
CA GLN A 482 -32.94 58.59 -28.61
C GLN A 482 -33.38 57.93 -27.28
N ALA A 483 -34.25 58.58 -26.51
CA ALA A 483 -34.67 58.13 -25.18
C ALA A 483 -36.20 58.12 -25.03
N LYS A 484 -36.76 56.98 -24.62
CA LYS A 484 -38.20 56.83 -24.35
C LYS A 484 -38.45 56.75 -22.84
N THR A 485 -39.18 57.73 -22.31
CA THR A 485 -39.64 57.74 -20.91
C THR A 485 -40.98 57.02 -20.75
N ILE A 486 -41.10 56.23 -19.68
CA ILE A 486 -42.26 55.44 -19.28
C ILE A 486 -42.56 55.80 -17.82
N GLU A 487 -43.77 56.31 -17.55
CA GLU A 487 -44.19 56.84 -16.23
C GLU A 487 -45.50 56.17 -15.73
N ASP A 488 -45.99 55.12 -16.41
CA ASP A 488 -47.32 54.53 -16.21
C ASP A 488 -47.33 53.24 -15.38
N ILE A 489 -46.24 52.97 -14.65
CA ILE A 489 -46.12 51.83 -13.71
C ILE A 489 -46.28 52.34 -12.27
N ASP A 490 -47.02 51.59 -11.46
CA ASP A 490 -47.24 51.87 -10.04
C ASP A 490 -45.94 51.74 -9.22
N ASP A 491 -45.72 52.67 -8.29
CA ASP A 491 -44.59 52.72 -7.33
C ASP A 491 -44.33 51.36 -6.67
N PHE A 492 -45.39 50.62 -6.33
CA PHE A 492 -45.34 49.30 -5.70
C PHE A 492 -44.70 48.21 -6.59
N LEU A 493 -44.65 48.41 -7.91
CA LEU A 493 -44.11 47.45 -8.88
C LEU A 493 -42.74 47.84 -9.44
N LEU A 494 -42.25 49.06 -9.19
CA LEU A 494 -40.93 49.51 -9.64
C LEU A 494 -39.80 48.56 -9.22
N GLY A 495 -39.88 48.00 -8.01
CA GLY A 495 -38.93 47.02 -7.50
C GLY A 495 -38.84 45.70 -8.30
N LYS A 496 -39.80 45.41 -9.18
CA LYS A 496 -39.84 44.22 -10.06
C LYS A 496 -39.54 44.55 -11.53
N VAL A 497 -39.29 45.81 -11.88
CA VAL A 497 -38.93 46.22 -13.24
C VAL A 497 -37.62 45.55 -13.68
N ASP A 498 -36.59 45.60 -12.82
CA ASP A 498 -35.28 44.97 -13.08
C ASP A 498 -35.38 43.46 -13.36
N GLU A 499 -36.27 42.74 -12.66
CA GLU A 499 -36.51 41.30 -12.90
C GLU A 499 -37.27 41.02 -14.20
N THR A 500 -38.05 41.97 -14.72
CA THR A 500 -38.94 41.74 -15.87
C THR A 500 -38.38 42.20 -17.21
N ILE A 501 -37.58 43.28 -17.25
CA ILE A 501 -37.01 43.81 -18.51
C ILE A 501 -35.51 43.61 -18.69
N ARG A 502 -34.74 43.19 -17.68
CA ARG A 502 -33.27 43.02 -17.78
C ARG A 502 -32.82 42.19 -18.97
N ASP A 503 -33.48 41.08 -19.26
CA ASP A 503 -33.02 40.17 -20.31
C ASP A 503 -33.55 40.59 -21.69
N VAL A 504 -34.82 40.98 -21.80
CA VAL A 504 -35.41 41.52 -23.04
C VAL A 504 -34.69 42.78 -23.52
N ALA A 505 -34.31 43.68 -22.61
CA ALA A 505 -33.59 44.90 -22.95
C ALA A 505 -32.19 44.60 -23.50
N LYS A 506 -31.45 43.64 -22.90
CA LYS A 506 -30.16 43.17 -23.43
C LYS A 506 -30.29 42.53 -24.81
N GLU A 507 -31.29 41.66 -25.00
CA GLU A 507 -31.54 41.00 -26.30
C GLU A 507 -31.85 42.00 -27.43
N GLN A 508 -32.40 43.18 -27.11
CA GLN A 508 -32.72 44.22 -28.08
C GLN A 508 -31.71 45.38 -28.10
N GLY A 509 -30.57 45.29 -27.39
CA GLY A 509 -29.55 46.34 -27.33
C GLY A 509 -29.96 47.63 -26.60
N VAL A 510 -31.09 47.60 -25.87
CA VAL A 510 -31.66 48.75 -25.16
C VAL A 510 -31.08 48.84 -23.76
N ASN A 511 -30.52 49.99 -23.39
CA ASN A 511 -30.18 50.28 -22.00
C ASN A 511 -31.36 50.97 -21.30
N TYR A 512 -31.50 50.79 -19.99
CA TYR A 512 -32.55 51.44 -19.20
C TYR A 512 -32.08 51.87 -17.81
N VAL A 513 -32.78 52.84 -17.23
CA VAL A 513 -32.62 53.28 -15.84
C VAL A 513 -33.99 53.56 -15.23
N VAL A 514 -34.15 53.20 -13.95
CA VAL A 514 -35.29 53.60 -13.11
C VAL A 514 -34.83 54.71 -12.15
N ILE A 515 -35.48 55.88 -12.18
CA ILE A 515 -35.25 57.00 -11.24
C ILE A 515 -36.62 57.50 -10.77
N GLY A 516 -36.87 57.44 -9.45
CA GLY A 516 -38.21 57.66 -8.91
C GLY A 516 -39.25 56.79 -9.62
N ASN A 517 -40.43 57.34 -9.88
CA ASN A 517 -41.49 56.69 -10.67
C ASN A 517 -41.31 56.81 -12.19
N THR A 518 -40.07 56.92 -12.70
CA THR A 518 -39.79 57.06 -14.13
C THR A 518 -38.78 56.03 -14.61
N ILE A 519 -39.12 55.31 -15.68
CA ILE A 519 -38.25 54.37 -16.37
C ILE A 519 -37.86 55.01 -17.69
N THR A 520 -36.57 55.14 -17.98
CA THR A 520 -36.10 55.70 -19.26
C THR A 520 -35.32 54.65 -20.02
N LEU A 521 -35.77 54.33 -21.24
CA LEU A 521 -35.11 53.45 -22.21
C LEU A 521 -34.22 54.28 -23.14
N PHE A 522 -33.09 53.73 -23.57
CA PHE A 522 -32.10 54.39 -24.43
C PHE A 522 -31.61 53.47 -25.55
N SER A 523 -31.60 53.97 -26.79
CA SER A 523 -30.97 53.31 -27.95
C SER A 523 -29.53 53.80 -28.05
N LEU A 524 -28.56 52.90 -27.90
CA LEU A 524 -27.13 53.19 -27.91
C LEU A 524 -26.46 52.36 -29.02
N ASP A 525 -26.81 52.69 -30.27
CA ASP A 525 -26.26 52.03 -31.45
C ASP A 525 -24.72 52.20 -31.51
N GLN A 526 -24.01 51.08 -31.44
CA GLN A 526 -22.56 51.02 -31.67
C GLN A 526 -22.28 50.84 -33.17
N SER A 527 -22.59 51.86 -33.98
CA SER A 527 -22.07 51.95 -35.34
C SER A 527 -20.58 52.31 -35.29
N SER A 528 -19.73 51.45 -35.85
CA SER A 528 -18.31 51.72 -36.11
C SER A 528 -18.13 52.91 -37.05
N GLU A 529 -16.98 53.61 -36.98
CA GLU A 529 -16.73 54.88 -37.68
C GLU A 529 -16.54 54.78 -39.22
N ASP A 530 -16.79 53.61 -39.82
CA ASP A 530 -16.58 53.31 -41.24
C ASP A 530 -17.90 52.88 -41.96
N ALA A 531 -18.73 53.86 -42.30
CA ALA A 531 -19.81 53.71 -43.28
C ALA A 531 -20.19 55.07 -43.90
N ASP A 532 -19.86 55.26 -45.18
CA ASP A 532 -20.39 56.35 -46.02
C ASP A 532 -21.80 55.99 -46.56
N ASP A 533 -22.43 56.98 -47.20
CA ASP A 533 -23.74 56.98 -47.87
C ASP A 533 -25.03 57.06 -47.04
N PHE A 534 -26.08 57.55 -47.71
CA PHE A 534 -27.41 57.84 -47.16
C PHE A 534 -28.25 56.56 -47.03
N ASP A 535 -28.73 56.25 -45.81
CA ASP A 535 -29.92 55.42 -45.59
C ASP A 535 -30.71 55.88 -44.35
N GLU A 536 -31.99 55.52 -44.27
CA GLU A 536 -32.95 56.15 -43.34
C GLU A 536 -32.84 55.66 -41.87
N VAL A 537 -33.00 56.58 -40.92
CA VAL A 537 -32.93 56.29 -39.48
C VAL A 537 -34.23 55.63 -38.96
N ALA A 538 -34.28 54.30 -38.98
CA ALA A 538 -35.23 53.50 -38.19
C ALA A 538 -34.68 52.08 -37.95
N PRO A 539 -34.39 51.69 -36.69
CA PRO A 539 -35.30 50.73 -36.05
C PRO A 539 -35.49 50.86 -34.52
N SER A 540 -34.93 51.90 -33.87
CA SER A 540 -34.94 52.06 -32.40
C SER A 540 -36.33 51.92 -31.76
N ASP A 541 -37.34 52.50 -32.41
CA ASP A 541 -38.73 52.50 -31.96
C ASP A 541 -39.35 51.08 -31.89
N ALA A 542 -38.86 50.13 -32.69
CA ALA A 542 -39.28 48.72 -32.64
C ALA A 542 -38.61 47.95 -31.48
N ALA A 543 -37.36 48.28 -31.14
CA ALA A 543 -36.70 47.74 -29.96
C ALA A 543 -37.36 48.25 -28.67
N PHE A 544 -37.63 49.56 -28.60
CA PHE A 544 -38.37 50.16 -27.49
C PHE A 544 -39.77 49.57 -27.30
N LYS A 545 -40.50 49.28 -28.37
CA LYS A 545 -41.83 48.65 -28.28
C LYS A 545 -41.76 47.26 -27.62
N LYS A 546 -40.80 46.41 -27.97
CA LYS A 546 -40.65 45.08 -27.34
C LYS A 546 -40.33 45.14 -25.83
N VAL A 547 -39.50 46.10 -25.42
CA VAL A 547 -39.16 46.29 -23.99
C VAL A 547 -40.33 46.89 -23.22
N ASP A 548 -41.09 47.80 -23.85
CA ASP A 548 -42.33 48.35 -23.32
C ASP A 548 -43.44 47.28 -23.23
N ASP A 549 -43.53 46.38 -24.22
CA ASP A 549 -44.48 45.26 -24.22
C ASP A 549 -44.16 44.23 -23.12
N ALA A 550 -42.89 44.05 -22.75
CA ALA A 550 -42.51 43.22 -21.61
C ALA A 550 -43.03 43.80 -20.28
N LEU A 551 -43.17 45.13 -20.17
CA LEU A 551 -43.77 45.82 -19.02
C LEU A 551 -45.30 45.68 -18.95
N ASN A 552 -45.98 45.22 -20.02
CA ASN A 552 -47.42 44.94 -19.97
C ASN A 552 -47.77 43.92 -18.88
N LYS A 553 -46.87 42.98 -18.56
CA LYS A 553 -47.01 42.06 -17.41
C LYS A 553 -47.10 42.79 -16.08
N LEU A 554 -46.37 43.90 -15.89
CA LEU A 554 -46.48 44.74 -14.70
C LEU A 554 -47.74 45.62 -14.75
N ARG A 555 -48.17 46.08 -15.94
CA ARG A 555 -49.44 46.82 -16.11
C ARG A 555 -50.66 45.95 -15.77
N GLU A 556 -50.66 44.67 -16.17
CA GLU A 556 -51.69 43.68 -15.80
C GLU A 556 -51.70 43.39 -14.30
N LEU A 557 -50.53 43.37 -13.64
CA LEU A 557 -50.45 43.28 -12.18
C LEU A 557 -50.90 44.58 -11.50
N ALA A 558 -50.61 45.75 -12.07
CA ALA A 558 -51.08 47.05 -11.57
C ALA A 558 -52.61 47.16 -11.59
N ALA A 559 -53.27 46.61 -12.61
CA ALA A 559 -54.74 46.51 -12.68
C ALA A 559 -55.37 45.65 -11.55
N ASN A 560 -54.55 44.85 -10.84
CA ASN A 560 -54.95 44.08 -9.66
C ASN A 560 -54.54 44.74 -8.32
N LEU A 561 -53.87 45.89 -8.35
CA LEU A 561 -53.62 46.71 -7.17
C LEU A 561 -54.86 47.57 -6.83
N THR A 562 -54.96 47.99 -5.58
CA THR A 562 -55.98 48.93 -5.11
C THR A 562 -55.46 49.63 -3.86
N SER A 563 -55.61 50.95 -3.79
CA SER A 563 -55.40 51.72 -2.55
C SER A 563 -56.74 51.95 -1.83
N ALA A 564 -56.68 51.95 -0.50
CA ALA A 564 -57.81 52.22 0.38
C ALA A 564 -57.34 53.04 1.58
N THR A 565 -57.93 54.23 1.76
CA THR A 565 -57.75 55.05 2.97
C THR A 565 -58.87 54.77 3.96
N LEU A 566 -58.52 54.68 5.25
CA LEU A 566 -59.46 54.61 6.36
C LEU A 566 -59.28 55.85 7.23
N SER A 567 -60.34 56.64 7.44
CA SER A 567 -60.32 57.74 8.41
C SER A 567 -60.55 57.16 9.81
N ILE A 568 -59.52 57.23 10.65
CA ILE A 568 -59.45 56.63 11.98
C ILE A 568 -58.66 57.62 12.87
N PRO A 569 -59.23 58.13 13.98
CA PRO A 569 -58.55 59.08 14.85
C PRO A 569 -57.16 58.60 15.30
N SER A 570 -56.21 59.52 15.44
CA SER A 570 -54.82 59.20 15.83
C SER A 570 -54.74 58.34 17.11
N ASP A 571 -55.64 58.52 18.08
CA ASP A 571 -55.69 57.76 19.33
C ASP A 571 -56.13 56.29 19.12
N ASP A 572 -57.04 56.05 18.16
CA ASP A 572 -57.46 54.71 17.76
C ASP A 572 -56.35 54.00 16.94
N GLN A 573 -55.53 54.75 16.20
CA GLN A 573 -54.45 54.18 15.36
C GLN A 573 -53.35 53.50 16.19
N GLU A 574 -53.09 53.94 17.42
CA GLU A 574 -52.11 53.26 18.29
C GLU A 574 -52.53 51.80 18.53
N GLN A 575 -53.83 51.53 18.69
CA GLN A 575 -54.36 50.17 18.91
C GLN A 575 -54.24 49.27 17.67
N ILE A 576 -54.25 49.86 16.47
CA ILE A 576 -53.97 49.13 15.22
C ILE A 576 -52.52 48.66 15.21
N SER A 577 -51.59 49.52 15.64
CA SER A 577 -50.16 49.18 15.74
C SER A 577 -49.87 48.20 16.87
N GLY A 578 -50.56 48.36 18.00
CA GLY A 578 -50.45 47.53 19.20
C GLY A 578 -49.10 47.63 19.90
N PRO A 579 -48.95 46.99 21.08
CA PRO A 579 -47.70 47.01 21.84
C PRO A 579 -46.52 46.58 20.96
N ARG A 580 -45.56 47.49 20.72
CA ARG A 580 -44.36 47.29 19.88
C ARG A 580 -44.64 46.88 18.42
N GLY A 581 -45.79 47.26 17.84
CA GLY A 581 -46.11 46.92 16.44
C GLY A 581 -46.66 45.50 16.23
N THR A 582 -47.03 44.79 17.30
CA THR A 582 -47.36 43.35 17.26
C THR A 582 -48.69 43.02 16.57
N THR A 583 -49.74 43.84 16.71
CA THR A 583 -51.03 43.61 16.03
C THR A 583 -50.92 43.84 14.53
N LEU A 584 -50.29 44.93 14.07
CA LEU A 584 -50.01 45.14 12.65
C LEU A 584 -49.17 44.00 12.06
N ARG A 585 -48.18 43.50 12.83
CA ARG A 585 -47.35 42.36 12.40
C ARG A 585 -48.14 41.06 12.34
N SER A 586 -49.10 40.82 13.24
CA SER A 586 -50.03 39.69 13.17
C SER A 586 -50.92 39.76 11.92
N ILE A 587 -51.58 40.91 11.69
CA ILE A 587 -52.43 41.16 10.50
C ILE A 587 -51.65 40.90 9.20
N LEU A 588 -50.43 41.41 9.10
CA LEU A 588 -49.56 41.21 7.92
C LEU A 588 -48.96 39.80 7.84
N ALA A 589 -48.85 39.05 8.94
CA ALA A 589 -48.35 37.66 8.93
C ALA A 589 -49.40 36.65 8.44
N SER A 590 -50.70 37.00 8.45
CA SER A 590 -51.77 36.23 7.80
C SER A 590 -51.73 36.28 6.26
N ILE A 591 -50.83 37.07 5.67
CA ILE A 591 -50.84 37.48 4.26
C ILE A 591 -49.45 37.28 3.65
N GLU A 592 -49.38 37.09 2.32
CA GLU A 592 -48.11 36.91 1.61
C GLU A 592 -47.21 38.16 1.71
N PRO A 593 -45.89 37.98 1.97
CA PRO A 593 -44.97 39.10 2.14
C PRO A 593 -44.85 39.94 0.87
N ASN A 594 -44.69 41.25 1.05
CA ASN A 594 -44.62 42.23 -0.05
C ASN A 594 -45.85 42.26 -0.97
N THR A 595 -47.05 41.92 -0.47
CA THR A 595 -48.33 42.08 -1.22
C THR A 595 -49.21 43.25 -0.75
N VAL A 596 -48.96 43.80 0.43
CA VAL A 596 -49.63 45.00 0.98
C VAL A 596 -48.63 45.87 1.75
N THR A 597 -48.80 47.18 1.63
CA THR A 597 -48.19 48.19 2.52
C THR A 597 -49.28 48.90 3.30
N VAL A 598 -49.02 49.17 4.58
CA VAL A 598 -49.89 49.96 5.47
C VAL A 598 -49.06 51.12 6.00
N LYS A 599 -49.53 52.35 5.79
CA LYS A 599 -48.94 53.59 6.32
C LYS A 599 -49.95 54.21 7.29
N LEU A 600 -49.62 54.21 8.59
CA LEU A 600 -50.36 54.98 9.61
C LEU A 600 -50.05 56.48 9.45
N HIS A 601 -50.96 57.34 9.93
CA HIS A 601 -50.83 58.80 9.85
C HIS A 601 -50.51 59.33 8.44
N HIS A 602 -51.13 58.76 7.41
CA HIS A 602 -50.89 59.11 6.02
C HIS A 602 -52.17 58.93 5.16
N PRO A 603 -52.52 59.88 4.27
CA PRO A 603 -51.80 61.13 3.97
C PRO A 603 -51.96 62.22 5.05
N SER A 604 -52.93 62.10 5.96
CA SER A 604 -53.08 62.96 7.14
C SER A 604 -53.02 62.19 8.46
N ALA A 605 -52.93 62.89 9.59
CA ALA A 605 -52.71 62.27 10.91
C ALA A 605 -53.82 61.29 11.33
N ASP A 606 -55.07 61.56 10.95
CA ASP A 606 -56.25 60.76 11.25
C ASP A 606 -56.64 59.80 10.10
N GLU A 607 -55.67 59.42 9.25
CA GLU A 607 -55.86 58.49 8.15
C GLU A 607 -54.82 57.36 8.13
N VAL A 608 -55.30 56.15 7.81
CA VAL A 608 -54.49 54.97 7.53
C VAL A 608 -54.61 54.63 6.05
N TYR A 609 -53.48 54.65 5.34
CA TYR A 609 -53.39 54.33 3.91
C TYR A 609 -52.91 52.89 3.70
N ILE A 610 -53.70 52.09 2.99
CA ILE A 610 -53.44 50.70 2.66
C ILE A 610 -53.30 50.60 1.14
N HIS A 611 -52.18 50.08 0.61
CA HIS A 611 -51.94 49.90 -0.84
C HIS A 611 -51.30 48.55 -1.13
N GLY A 612 -51.81 47.84 -2.14
CA GLY A 612 -51.37 46.49 -2.49
C GLY A 612 -52.39 45.74 -3.33
N ILE A 613 -52.28 44.41 -3.36
CA ILE A 613 -53.18 43.54 -4.14
C ILE A 613 -54.61 43.61 -3.59
N LYS A 614 -55.59 43.81 -4.48
CA LYS A 614 -57.02 44.03 -4.16
C LYS A 614 -57.63 43.03 -3.18
N THR A 615 -57.25 41.74 -3.26
CA THR A 615 -57.67 40.70 -2.32
C THR A 615 -57.10 40.92 -0.92
N SER A 616 -55.78 41.09 -0.80
CA SER A 616 -55.08 41.31 0.46
C SER A 616 -55.43 42.66 1.10
N VAL A 617 -55.67 43.71 0.31
CA VAL A 617 -56.13 45.02 0.81
C VAL A 617 -57.54 44.91 1.42
N ALA A 618 -58.43 44.10 0.82
CA ALA A 618 -59.76 43.85 1.37
C ALA A 618 -59.73 43.05 2.69
N THR A 619 -58.80 42.10 2.86
CA THR A 619 -58.63 41.37 4.13
C THR A 619 -58.00 42.28 5.20
N VAL A 620 -56.90 42.98 4.90
CA VAL A 620 -56.28 43.93 5.84
C VAL A 620 -57.29 44.99 6.30
N LYS A 621 -58.06 45.58 5.38
CA LYS A 621 -59.11 46.55 5.73
C LYS A 621 -60.11 45.98 6.74
N LYS A 622 -60.69 44.81 6.43
CA LYS A 622 -61.68 44.14 7.30
C LYS A 622 -61.09 43.77 8.66
N GLU A 623 -59.82 43.37 8.70
CA GLU A 623 -59.12 42.99 9.94
C GLU A 623 -58.77 44.20 10.81
N ILE A 624 -58.40 45.34 10.21
CA ILE A 624 -58.20 46.60 10.93
C ILE A 624 -59.53 47.13 11.48
N GLU A 625 -60.60 47.11 10.67
CA GLU A 625 -61.96 47.46 11.12
C GLU A 625 -62.43 46.58 12.29
N ALA A 626 -62.13 45.28 12.26
CA ALA A 626 -62.43 44.35 13.36
C ALA A 626 -61.62 44.61 14.63
N VAL A 627 -60.31 44.91 14.51
CA VAL A 627 -59.47 45.26 15.68
C VAL A 627 -59.94 46.56 16.34
N ILE A 628 -60.39 47.55 15.55
CA ILE A 628 -60.94 48.82 16.09
C ILE A 628 -62.30 48.59 16.77
N ALA A 629 -63.13 47.68 16.24
CA ALA A 629 -64.39 47.29 16.89
C ALA A 629 -64.12 46.57 18.23
N ASP A 630 -63.22 45.58 18.23
CA ASP A 630 -62.82 44.85 19.44
C ASP A 630 -62.20 45.76 20.51
N ALA A 631 -61.36 46.72 20.11
CA ALA A 631 -60.78 47.72 21.01
C ALA A 631 -61.86 48.63 21.64
N LYS A 632 -62.96 48.90 20.92
CA LYS A 632 -64.09 49.71 21.42
C LYS A 632 -65.07 48.94 22.30
N GLU A 633 -65.14 47.61 22.16
CA GLU A 633 -65.93 46.76 23.06
C GLU A 633 -65.18 46.35 24.34
N PHE A 634 -63.88 46.07 24.27
CA PHE A 634 -63.12 45.45 25.37
C PHE A 634 -61.89 46.22 25.85
N GLY A 635 -61.44 47.24 25.12
CA GLY A 635 -60.17 47.93 25.40
C GLY A 635 -58.97 46.98 25.31
N ASN A 636 -57.94 47.26 26.12
CA ASN A 636 -56.71 46.46 26.19
C ASN A 636 -56.74 45.32 27.24
N ASP A 637 -57.84 45.19 27.99
CA ASP A 637 -57.95 44.30 29.15
C ASP A 637 -58.76 43.02 28.86
N TYR A 638 -58.89 42.61 27.59
CA TYR A 638 -59.53 41.32 27.26
C TYR A 638 -58.73 40.16 27.87
N THR A 639 -59.40 39.28 28.62
CA THR A 639 -58.77 38.16 29.34
C THR A 639 -59.33 36.82 28.90
N THR A 640 -58.51 35.77 28.94
CA THR A 640 -58.94 34.40 28.61
C THR A 640 -58.09 33.35 29.31
N THR A 641 -58.71 32.26 29.76
CA THR A 641 -58.05 31.11 30.37
C THR A 641 -57.70 30.00 29.35
N VAL A 642 -56.64 29.26 29.66
CA VAL A 642 -56.09 28.14 28.86
C VAL A 642 -55.65 27.02 29.79
N ALA A 643 -56.36 25.89 29.77
CA ALA A 643 -56.03 24.71 30.58
C ALA A 643 -54.80 23.96 30.03
N VAL A 644 -53.67 24.02 30.74
CA VAL A 644 -52.40 23.38 30.35
C VAL A 644 -52.08 22.20 31.28
N PRO A 645 -51.63 21.03 30.79
CA PRO A 645 -51.19 19.94 31.65
C PRO A 645 -49.99 20.33 32.52
N SER A 646 -50.10 20.09 33.84
CA SER A 646 -49.05 20.38 34.84
C SER A 646 -47.66 19.84 34.47
N GLN A 647 -47.58 18.65 33.84
CA GLN A 647 -46.35 18.05 33.33
C GLN A 647 -45.58 18.94 32.34
N VAL A 648 -46.29 19.79 31.61
CA VAL A 648 -45.76 20.64 30.52
C VAL A 648 -45.55 22.09 30.98
N LEU A 649 -46.21 22.51 32.06
CA LEU A 649 -46.21 23.89 32.56
C LEU A 649 -44.79 24.43 32.81
N SER A 650 -43.91 23.65 33.43
CA SER A 650 -42.51 24.01 33.68
C SER A 650 -41.70 24.28 32.40
N ARG A 651 -42.07 23.64 31.28
CA ARG A 651 -41.47 23.82 29.96
C ARG A 651 -42.09 24.97 29.17
N LEU A 652 -43.38 25.25 29.41
CA LEU A 652 -44.06 26.44 28.88
C LEU A 652 -43.51 27.72 29.50
N ILE A 653 -43.24 27.72 30.80
CA ILE A 653 -42.49 28.78 31.49
C ILE A 653 -41.05 28.81 30.96
N GLY A 654 -40.35 27.66 31.00
CA GLY A 654 -38.96 27.53 30.60
C GLY A 654 -37.97 28.05 31.65
N LYS A 655 -36.67 27.84 31.41
CA LYS A 655 -35.62 28.34 32.32
C LYS A 655 -35.72 29.86 32.43
N ASN A 656 -35.80 30.37 33.66
CA ASN A 656 -35.98 31.79 33.98
C ASN A 656 -37.16 32.46 33.25
N GLY A 657 -38.22 31.71 32.92
CA GLY A 657 -39.38 32.24 32.20
C GLY A 657 -39.16 32.52 30.71
N ALA A 658 -38.03 32.09 30.11
CA ALA A 658 -37.64 32.50 28.76
C ALA A 658 -38.68 32.18 27.67
N ASN A 659 -39.32 31.00 27.69
CA ASN A 659 -40.34 30.63 26.71
C ASN A 659 -41.60 31.49 26.86
N MET A 660 -42.02 31.75 28.11
CA MET A 660 -43.20 32.58 28.37
C MET A 660 -42.93 34.06 28.07
N ASN A 661 -41.72 34.56 28.33
CA ASN A 661 -41.30 35.90 27.94
C ASN A 661 -41.21 36.06 26.42
N GLN A 662 -40.76 35.04 25.68
CA GLN A 662 -40.80 35.05 24.22
C GLN A 662 -42.25 35.13 23.68
N LEU A 663 -43.20 34.38 24.26
CA LEU A 663 -44.61 34.47 23.87
C LEU A 663 -45.22 35.84 24.21
N ARG A 664 -44.90 36.39 25.40
CA ARG A 664 -45.31 37.75 25.80
C ARG A 664 -44.77 38.82 24.84
N GLU A 665 -43.54 38.67 24.35
CA GLU A 665 -42.90 39.61 23.43
C GLU A 665 -43.36 39.47 21.97
N GLU A 666 -43.63 38.24 21.50
CA GLU A 666 -44.08 37.95 20.14
C GLU A 666 -45.50 38.47 19.86
N PHE A 667 -46.41 38.34 20.83
CA PHE A 667 -47.81 38.74 20.70
C PHE A 667 -48.19 40.00 21.49
N GLY A 668 -47.27 40.58 22.27
CA GLY A 668 -47.55 41.74 23.12
C GLY A 668 -48.55 41.46 24.26
N THR A 669 -48.83 40.19 24.57
CA THR A 669 -49.80 39.77 25.60
C THR A 669 -49.12 39.55 26.95
N LYS A 670 -49.87 39.79 28.04
CA LYS A 670 -49.47 39.41 29.39
C LYS A 670 -49.97 38.00 29.67
N ILE A 671 -49.07 37.10 30.03
CA ILE A 671 -49.38 35.71 30.37
C ILE A 671 -49.04 35.51 31.85
N ASP A 672 -50.04 35.24 32.68
CA ASP A 672 -49.87 34.96 34.10
C ASP A 672 -50.27 33.50 34.40
N VAL A 673 -49.50 32.86 35.27
CA VAL A 673 -49.68 31.47 35.71
C VAL A 673 -49.95 31.49 37.22
N PRO A 674 -50.99 30.82 37.74
CA PRO A 674 -51.22 30.74 39.17
C PRO A 674 -50.23 29.80 39.85
N ASP A 675 -49.65 30.24 40.97
CA ASP A 675 -48.80 29.40 41.82
C ASP A 675 -49.63 28.36 42.58
N GLU A 676 -49.59 27.10 42.12
CA GLU A 676 -50.16 25.97 42.86
C GLU A 676 -49.36 25.72 44.15
N LYS A 677 -50.02 25.89 45.30
CA LYS A 677 -49.44 25.62 46.63
C LYS A 677 -49.14 24.13 46.79
N GLU A 678 -48.00 23.81 47.40
CA GLU A 678 -47.58 22.42 47.62
C GLU A 678 -48.64 21.60 48.38
N GLY A 679 -49.05 20.46 47.80
CA GLY A 679 -50.06 19.58 48.40
C GLY A 679 -50.21 18.24 47.69
N THR A 680 -50.88 18.21 46.53
CA THR A 680 -51.38 16.98 45.90
C THR A 680 -50.78 16.75 44.50
N ARG A 681 -49.82 15.82 44.40
CA ARG A 681 -49.11 15.48 43.13
C ARG A 681 -49.89 14.50 42.24
N ASP A 682 -51.12 14.85 41.87
CA ASP A 682 -51.89 14.07 40.88
C ASP A 682 -51.39 14.36 39.46
N LYS A 683 -50.84 13.31 38.82
CA LYS A 683 -50.08 13.40 37.56
C LYS A 683 -50.91 13.81 36.32
N SER A 684 -52.19 14.08 36.50
CA SER A 684 -53.18 14.46 35.48
C SER A 684 -53.80 15.85 35.69
N ALA A 685 -53.36 16.59 36.72
CA ALA A 685 -53.84 17.95 36.98
C ALA A 685 -53.59 18.88 35.78
N LYS A 686 -54.59 19.68 35.44
CA LYS A 686 -54.50 20.79 34.47
C LYS A 686 -54.53 22.10 35.25
N THR A 687 -53.58 22.97 34.96
CA THR A 687 -53.46 24.31 35.54
C THR A 687 -53.98 25.32 34.52
N ASP A 688 -54.88 26.21 34.93
CA ASP A 688 -55.43 27.24 34.04
C ASP A 688 -54.50 28.46 33.97
N VAL A 689 -53.91 28.68 32.80
CA VAL A 689 -53.06 29.84 32.50
C VAL A 689 -53.95 30.98 32.01
N THR A 690 -53.78 32.17 32.56
CA THR A 690 -54.52 33.38 32.16
C THR A 690 -53.69 34.23 31.20
N VAL A 691 -54.29 34.59 30.06
CA VAL A 691 -53.69 35.48 29.05
C VAL A 691 -54.54 36.75 28.96
N THR A 692 -53.91 37.93 28.96
CA THR A 692 -54.57 39.23 28.91
C THR A 692 -53.92 40.16 27.87
N GLY A 693 -54.71 41.01 27.21
CA GLY A 693 -54.24 41.94 26.18
C GLY A 693 -55.30 42.17 25.08
N ILE A 694 -54.87 42.66 23.91
CA ILE A 694 -55.75 42.82 22.75
C ILE A 694 -56.32 41.45 22.30
N LYS A 695 -57.64 41.37 22.15
CA LYS A 695 -58.42 40.14 21.91
C LYS A 695 -57.83 39.21 20.84
N ARG A 696 -57.52 39.71 19.64
CA ARG A 696 -56.87 38.94 18.56
C ARG A 696 -55.55 38.29 19.03
N ASN A 697 -54.67 39.08 19.63
CA ASN A 697 -53.37 38.60 20.08
C ASN A 697 -53.52 37.59 21.23
N VAL A 698 -54.53 37.73 22.08
CA VAL A 698 -54.88 36.76 23.14
C VAL A 698 -55.35 35.43 22.54
N GLU A 699 -56.19 35.45 21.50
CA GLU A 699 -56.63 34.24 20.78
C GLU A 699 -55.48 33.54 20.05
N GLU A 700 -54.61 34.28 19.35
CA GLU A 700 -53.41 33.74 18.70
C GLU A 700 -52.40 33.17 19.72
N THR A 701 -52.16 33.89 20.84
CA THR A 701 -51.36 33.40 21.98
C THR A 701 -51.93 32.10 22.53
N LYS A 702 -53.26 32.03 22.75
CA LYS A 702 -53.97 30.84 23.23
C LYS A 702 -53.83 29.66 22.27
N ALA A 703 -54.02 29.87 20.97
CA ALA A 703 -53.84 28.83 19.96
C ALA A 703 -52.39 28.29 19.97
N LYS A 704 -51.39 29.18 20.08
CA LYS A 704 -49.98 28.79 20.13
C LYS A 704 -49.61 28.05 21.43
N ILE A 705 -50.12 28.49 22.58
CA ILE A 705 -49.95 27.78 23.87
C ILE A 705 -50.55 26.37 23.79
N ILE A 706 -51.76 26.22 23.25
CA ILE A 706 -52.41 24.91 23.08
C ILE A 706 -51.59 24.00 22.13
N ALA A 707 -51.08 24.55 21.02
CA ALA A 707 -50.26 23.81 20.07
C ALA A 707 -48.92 23.35 20.67
N LEU A 708 -48.24 24.22 21.43
CA LEU A 708 -47.01 23.89 22.16
C LEU A 708 -47.28 22.87 23.28
N ALA A 709 -48.35 23.06 24.06
CA ALA A 709 -48.74 22.16 25.13
C ALA A 709 -49.01 20.75 24.60
N LYS A 710 -49.73 20.63 23.47
CA LYS A 710 -49.96 19.36 22.79
C LYS A 710 -48.66 18.74 22.27
N ARG A 711 -47.83 19.52 21.55
CA ARG A 711 -46.54 19.04 21.00
C ARG A 711 -45.59 18.53 22.09
N TRP A 712 -45.61 19.12 23.28
CA TRP A 712 -44.79 18.70 24.41
C TRP A 712 -45.41 17.57 25.24
N ALA A 713 -46.73 17.39 25.22
CA ALA A 713 -47.40 16.22 25.77
C ALA A 713 -47.25 14.96 24.88
N ASP A 714 -47.12 15.14 23.56
CA ASP A 714 -46.82 14.07 22.60
C ASP A 714 -45.36 13.57 22.67
N GLU A 715 -44.49 14.17 23.50
CA GLU A 715 -43.07 13.83 23.64
C GLU A 715 -42.83 12.73 24.69
N THR A 716 -42.70 11.50 24.24
CA THR A 716 -42.49 10.30 25.07
C THR A 716 -41.01 9.96 25.24
N LEU A 717 -40.66 9.31 26.35
CA LEU A 717 -39.35 8.68 26.57
C LEU A 717 -39.52 7.16 26.74
N VAL A 718 -38.83 6.38 25.91
CA VAL A 718 -38.76 4.92 25.95
C VAL A 718 -37.34 4.47 26.32
N ARG A 719 -37.24 3.33 27.02
CA ARG A 719 -35.99 2.72 27.52
C ARG A 719 -35.84 1.33 26.92
N LEU A 720 -34.98 1.20 25.91
CA LEU A 720 -34.67 -0.06 25.23
C LEU A 720 -33.48 -0.75 25.91
N ARG A 721 -33.51 -2.08 26.04
CA ARG A 721 -32.37 -2.87 26.55
C ARG A 721 -31.53 -3.42 25.39
N VAL A 722 -30.23 -3.12 25.41
CA VAL A 722 -29.22 -3.52 24.41
C VAL A 722 -27.92 -3.78 25.15
N GLU A 723 -27.27 -4.94 25.05
CA GLU A 723 -26.02 -5.17 25.78
C GLU A 723 -24.88 -4.25 25.30
N SER A 724 -24.10 -3.72 26.26
CA SER A 724 -23.07 -2.71 26.03
C SER A 724 -22.06 -3.03 24.91
N GLN A 725 -21.78 -4.32 24.68
CA GLN A 725 -20.86 -4.79 23.63
C GLN A 725 -21.28 -4.37 22.21
N TYR A 726 -22.58 -4.23 21.93
CA TYR A 726 -23.09 -3.85 20.60
C TYR A 726 -23.17 -2.32 20.41
N HIS A 727 -23.11 -1.53 21.49
CA HIS A 727 -23.37 -0.08 21.46
C HIS A 727 -22.49 0.64 20.45
N ARG A 728 -21.18 0.32 20.40
CA ARG A 728 -20.24 0.95 19.46
C ARG A 728 -20.62 0.71 18.00
N ARG A 729 -21.17 -0.45 17.63
CA ARG A 729 -21.60 -0.73 16.25
C ARG A 729 -22.95 -0.11 15.94
N MET A 730 -23.91 -0.19 16.87
CA MET A 730 -25.21 0.50 16.81
C MET A 730 -25.08 2.03 16.67
N ILE A 731 -24.03 2.63 17.25
CA ILE A 731 -23.67 4.04 17.06
C ILE A 731 -23.15 4.31 15.63
N GLY A 732 -22.34 3.40 15.11
CA GLY A 732 -21.66 3.53 13.83
C GLY A 732 -20.46 4.50 13.86
N PRO A 733 -19.64 4.55 12.80
CA PRO A 733 -18.52 5.48 12.71
C PRO A 733 -19.01 6.93 12.82
N ARG A 734 -18.35 7.74 13.68
CA ARG A 734 -18.72 9.14 13.99
C ARG A 734 -20.20 9.35 14.37
N ALA A 735 -20.88 8.35 14.92
CA ALA A 735 -22.32 8.38 15.23
C ALA A 735 -23.25 8.62 14.02
N VAL A 736 -22.78 8.41 12.79
CA VAL A 736 -23.53 8.74 11.56
C VAL A 736 -24.84 7.98 11.46
N TYR A 737 -24.91 6.71 11.87
CA TYR A 737 -26.15 5.95 11.83
C TYR A 737 -27.18 6.49 12.84
N ILE A 738 -26.77 6.72 14.09
CA ILE A 738 -27.65 7.33 15.09
C ILE A 738 -28.12 8.72 14.66
N ASN A 739 -27.23 9.57 14.13
CA ASN A 739 -27.62 10.92 13.71
C ASN A 739 -28.67 10.85 12.60
N ARG A 740 -28.46 10.01 11.57
CA ARG A 740 -29.46 9.71 10.54
C ARG A 740 -30.79 9.26 11.15
N LEU A 741 -30.78 8.41 12.18
CA LEU A 741 -32.01 7.93 12.83
C LEU A 741 -32.70 9.01 13.69
N GLN A 742 -31.93 9.87 14.35
CA GLN A 742 -32.42 11.04 15.08
C GLN A 742 -33.09 12.04 14.11
N ASP A 743 -32.43 12.34 12.99
CA ASP A 743 -32.94 13.27 11.98
C ASP A 743 -34.18 12.72 11.26
N LYS A 744 -34.15 11.44 10.84
CA LYS A 744 -35.23 10.73 10.12
C LYS A 744 -36.55 10.67 10.89
N TYR A 745 -36.50 10.58 12.22
CA TYR A 745 -37.69 10.45 13.08
C TYR A 745 -37.91 11.63 14.04
N ASN A 746 -37.04 12.65 14.02
CA ASN A 746 -37.00 13.77 14.96
C ASN A 746 -37.00 13.32 16.43
N VAL A 747 -36.14 12.34 16.74
CA VAL A 747 -35.95 11.75 18.07
C VAL A 747 -34.55 12.03 18.60
N LYS A 748 -34.38 12.01 19.92
CA LYS A 748 -33.08 12.08 20.61
C LYS A 748 -32.76 10.71 21.19
N ILE A 749 -31.72 10.05 20.69
CA ILE A 749 -31.27 8.75 21.18
C ILE A 749 -30.01 8.97 22.03
N ARG A 750 -29.98 8.43 23.25
CA ARG A 750 -28.76 8.42 24.08
C ARG A 750 -28.40 6.98 24.46
N PHE A 751 -27.14 6.66 24.24
CA PHE A 751 -26.48 5.46 24.75
C PHE A 751 -25.79 5.80 26.09
N PRO A 752 -25.58 4.82 26.98
CA PRO A 752 -24.96 5.05 28.27
C PRO A 752 -23.47 5.32 28.10
N SER A 753 -23.02 6.41 28.71
CA SER A 753 -21.63 6.88 28.67
C SER A 753 -21.28 7.46 30.04
N ASP A 754 -20.02 7.33 30.47
CA ASP A 754 -19.56 7.86 31.75
C ASP A 754 -19.82 9.39 31.90
N THR A 755 -19.95 10.12 30.79
CA THR A 755 -20.29 11.56 30.77
C THR A 755 -21.79 11.86 30.85
N SER A 756 -22.68 10.86 30.80
CA SER A 756 -24.12 11.10 30.56
C SER A 756 -24.99 11.31 31.80
N ALA A 757 -24.45 11.12 33.02
CA ALA A 757 -25.18 11.11 34.29
C ALA A 757 -25.94 12.41 34.66
N ASN A 758 -25.61 13.55 34.04
CA ASN A 758 -26.13 14.88 34.42
C ASN A 758 -27.51 15.24 33.81
N PHE A 759 -28.24 14.28 33.24
CA PHE A 759 -29.55 14.51 32.62
C PHE A 759 -30.62 13.55 33.15
N ALA A 760 -31.80 14.06 33.50
CA ALA A 760 -32.95 13.22 33.89
C ALA A 760 -33.44 12.27 32.77
N ASP A 761 -33.08 12.57 31.51
CA ASP A 761 -33.34 11.72 30.34
C ASP A 761 -32.25 10.66 30.10
N ALA A 762 -31.29 10.47 31.02
CA ALA A 762 -30.19 9.53 30.83
C ALA A 762 -30.63 8.07 31.08
N PRO A 763 -29.99 7.10 30.41
CA PRO A 763 -30.04 5.69 30.82
C PRO A 763 -29.36 5.52 32.18
N ASN A 764 -29.95 4.68 33.03
CA ASN A 764 -29.45 4.40 34.38
C ASN A 764 -28.45 3.23 34.37
N ASN A 765 -28.57 2.32 33.41
CA ASN A 765 -27.77 1.10 33.30
C ASN A 765 -26.87 1.08 32.06
N LYS A 766 -25.77 0.31 32.11
CA LYS A 766 -24.82 0.14 30.99
C LYS A 766 -25.40 -0.59 29.77
N ASP A 767 -26.53 -1.26 29.92
CA ASP A 767 -27.26 -1.97 28.85
C ASP A 767 -28.58 -1.27 28.47
N GLU A 768 -28.75 0.02 28.81
CA GLU A 768 -29.99 0.77 28.61
C GLU A 768 -29.78 1.92 27.61
N VAL A 769 -30.67 2.04 26.63
CA VAL A 769 -30.65 3.08 25.59
C VAL A 769 -31.96 3.86 25.67
N THR A 770 -31.88 5.18 25.85
CA THR A 770 -33.08 6.04 25.95
C THR A 770 -33.39 6.69 24.61
N ILE A 771 -34.64 6.57 24.17
CA ILE A 771 -35.18 7.24 22.98
C ILE A 771 -36.23 8.25 23.46
N LYS A 772 -36.03 9.55 23.18
CA LYS A 772 -36.94 10.63 23.57
C LYS A 772 -37.37 11.43 22.36
N GLY A 773 -38.67 11.67 22.18
CA GLY A 773 -39.18 12.40 21.02
C GLY A 773 -40.69 12.22 20.83
N PRO A 774 -41.25 12.65 19.69
CA PRO A 774 -42.67 12.48 19.41
C PRO A 774 -43.01 10.99 19.35
N SER A 775 -44.09 10.56 20.01
CA SER A 775 -44.52 9.16 20.15
C SER A 775 -44.43 8.31 18.87
N LYS A 776 -44.92 8.84 17.74
CA LYS A 776 -44.86 8.18 16.42
C LYS A 776 -43.44 8.00 15.87
N GLY A 777 -42.51 8.89 16.20
CA GLY A 777 -41.10 8.79 15.83
C GLY A 777 -40.34 7.84 16.75
N VAL A 778 -40.64 7.88 18.05
CA VAL A 778 -40.03 7.00 19.06
C VAL A 778 -40.32 5.53 18.77
N ALA A 779 -41.58 5.17 18.45
CA ALA A 779 -41.96 3.80 18.13
C ALA A 779 -41.20 3.24 16.90
N LYS A 780 -41.03 4.05 15.84
CA LYS A 780 -40.29 3.63 14.63
C LYS A 780 -38.78 3.55 14.85
N ALA A 781 -38.23 4.46 15.65
CA ALA A 781 -36.82 4.41 16.02
C ALA A 781 -36.51 3.23 16.95
N GLU A 782 -37.45 2.84 17.83
CA GLU A 782 -37.35 1.63 18.64
C GLU A 782 -37.36 0.36 17.79
N GLU A 783 -38.27 0.29 16.80
CA GLU A 783 -38.37 -0.82 15.85
C GLU A 783 -37.07 -1.02 15.05
N GLU A 784 -36.57 0.02 14.37
CA GLU A 784 -35.35 -0.05 13.56
C GLU A 784 -34.08 -0.31 14.41
N LEU A 785 -34.01 0.22 15.65
CA LEU A 785 -32.93 -0.12 16.61
C LEU A 785 -33.00 -1.57 17.09
N LYS A 786 -34.21 -2.14 17.21
CA LYS A 786 -34.41 -3.52 17.67
C LYS A 786 -34.08 -4.53 16.58
N GLU A 787 -34.40 -4.22 15.32
CA GLU A 787 -33.98 -4.98 14.14
C GLU A 787 -32.45 -5.00 13.99
N LEU A 788 -31.80 -3.84 14.04
CA LEU A 788 -30.33 -3.78 13.98
C LEU A 788 -29.65 -4.46 15.17
N TYR A 789 -30.22 -4.36 16.37
CA TYR A 789 -29.72 -5.10 17.52
C TYR A 789 -29.79 -6.62 17.31
N ALA A 790 -30.86 -7.14 16.69
CA ALA A 790 -30.93 -8.56 16.34
C ALA A 790 -29.87 -8.93 15.29
N PHE A 791 -29.70 -8.12 14.23
CA PHE A 791 -28.68 -8.31 13.20
C PHE A 791 -27.25 -8.32 13.77
N GLU A 792 -26.89 -7.37 14.63
CA GLU A 792 -25.58 -7.34 15.29
C GLU A 792 -25.41 -8.47 16.31
N LYS A 793 -26.50 -8.98 16.90
CA LYS A 793 -26.46 -10.15 17.79
C LYS A 793 -26.18 -11.45 17.03
N GLU A 794 -26.65 -11.57 15.79
CA GLU A 794 -26.40 -12.72 14.91
C GLU A 794 -25.06 -12.63 14.15
N ASN A 795 -24.55 -11.43 13.90
CA ASN A 795 -23.26 -11.20 13.23
C ASN A 795 -22.09 -10.89 14.20
N GLY A 796 -22.37 -10.72 15.50
CA GLY A 796 -21.38 -10.41 16.52
C GLY A 796 -20.69 -11.62 17.15
N PHE A 797 -20.71 -12.80 16.51
CA PHE A 797 -19.95 -13.95 17.01
C PHE A 797 -18.45 -13.68 16.92
N LYS A 798 -17.71 -14.25 17.87
CA LYS A 798 -16.25 -14.17 17.94
C LYS A 798 -15.66 -15.58 18.01
N GLN A 799 -14.59 -15.81 17.26
CA GLN A 799 -13.83 -17.05 17.31
C GLN A 799 -12.33 -16.73 17.31
N THR A 800 -11.60 -17.29 18.26
CA THR A 800 -10.14 -17.14 18.35
C THR A 800 -9.47 -18.32 17.66
N VAL A 801 -8.44 -18.04 16.84
CA VAL A 801 -7.60 -19.03 16.17
C VAL A 801 -6.16 -18.84 16.63
N GLN A 802 -5.48 -19.94 16.95
CA GLN A 802 -4.07 -19.94 17.34
C GLN A 802 -3.21 -20.30 16.13
N ILE A 803 -2.30 -19.41 15.73
CA ILE A 803 -1.49 -19.55 14.52
C ILE A 803 -0.01 -19.69 14.92
N PRO A 804 0.70 -20.76 14.50
CA PRO A 804 2.13 -20.91 14.79
C PRO A 804 2.94 -19.73 14.24
N LEU A 805 3.93 -19.21 14.98
CA LEU A 805 4.77 -18.08 14.54
C LEU A 805 5.36 -18.24 13.13
N LYS A 806 5.64 -19.49 12.71
CA LYS A 806 6.14 -19.83 11.37
C LYS A 806 5.12 -19.59 10.25
N ALA A 807 3.82 -19.72 10.53
CA ALA A 807 2.75 -19.61 9.56
C ALA A 807 2.18 -18.18 9.45
N ILE A 808 2.28 -17.35 10.51
CA ILE A 808 1.73 -15.97 10.55
C ILE A 808 2.12 -15.15 9.31
N ALA A 809 3.39 -15.17 8.90
CA ALA A 809 3.87 -14.39 7.75
C ALA A 809 3.25 -14.81 6.41
N ARG A 810 2.73 -16.04 6.29
CA ARG A 810 2.01 -16.56 5.13
C ARG A 810 0.51 -16.31 5.23
N VAL A 811 -0.09 -16.47 6.41
CA VAL A 811 -1.51 -16.17 6.65
C VAL A 811 -1.78 -14.68 6.41
N ILE A 812 -0.93 -13.80 6.92
CA ILE A 812 -0.98 -12.35 6.64
C ILE A 812 -0.60 -12.06 5.18
N GLY A 813 0.42 -12.75 4.66
CA GLY A 813 0.91 -12.53 3.29
C GLY A 813 1.69 -11.23 3.12
N LYS A 814 2.07 -10.90 1.88
CA LYS A 814 2.80 -9.66 1.59
C LYS A 814 1.83 -8.48 1.74
N SER A 815 2.12 -7.59 2.68
CA SER A 815 1.30 -6.40 2.97
C SER A 815 -0.14 -6.66 3.46
N GLY A 816 -0.46 -7.88 3.92
CA GLY A 816 -1.82 -8.22 4.40
C GLY A 816 -2.72 -8.86 3.34
N GLU A 817 -2.25 -9.03 2.10
CA GLU A 817 -3.00 -9.53 0.94
C GLU A 817 -3.87 -10.76 1.25
N THR A 818 -3.28 -11.87 1.74
CA THR A 818 -4.02 -13.12 1.95
C THR A 818 -4.98 -13.10 3.13
N ILE A 819 -4.73 -12.30 4.18
CA ILE A 819 -5.70 -12.15 5.28
C ILE A 819 -6.83 -11.19 4.89
N ASN A 820 -6.55 -10.19 4.05
CA ASN A 820 -7.57 -9.33 3.45
C ASN A 820 -8.46 -10.13 2.49
N ASP A 821 -7.90 -10.95 1.58
CA ASP A 821 -8.68 -11.79 0.66
C ASP A 821 -9.64 -12.73 1.40
N ILE A 822 -9.21 -13.27 2.54
CA ILE A 822 -10.07 -14.09 3.42
C ILE A 822 -11.14 -13.22 4.11
N ALA A 823 -10.78 -12.03 4.59
CA ALA A 823 -11.68 -11.11 5.26
C ALA A 823 -12.77 -10.56 4.33
N ASP A 824 -12.38 -10.04 3.17
CA ASP A 824 -13.27 -9.50 2.13
C ASP A 824 -14.12 -10.62 1.50
N GLY A 825 -13.51 -11.79 1.27
CA GLY A 825 -14.20 -12.97 0.73
C GLY A 825 -15.17 -13.65 1.70
N THR A 826 -15.21 -13.27 2.99
CA THR A 826 -16.13 -13.84 3.99
C THR A 826 -16.92 -12.80 4.81
N GLY A 827 -16.59 -11.51 4.72
CA GLY A 827 -17.22 -10.42 5.47
C GLY A 827 -16.83 -10.37 6.96
N ILE A 828 -15.58 -10.68 7.30
CA ILE A 828 -15.10 -10.83 8.69
C ILE A 828 -14.11 -9.74 9.08
N GLU A 829 -14.33 -9.13 10.24
CA GLU A 829 -13.35 -8.24 10.88
C GLU A 829 -12.41 -9.07 11.78
N TYR A 830 -11.12 -9.05 11.46
CA TYR A 830 -10.07 -9.78 12.20
C TYR A 830 -9.22 -8.85 13.09
N THR A 831 -8.64 -9.38 14.17
CA THR A 831 -7.71 -8.64 15.04
C THR A 831 -6.62 -9.57 15.57
N PHE A 832 -5.35 -9.22 15.30
CA PHE A 832 -4.18 -9.92 15.82
C PHE A 832 -3.81 -9.42 17.23
N LYS A 833 -3.69 -10.32 18.21
CA LYS A 833 -3.18 -10.01 19.54
C LYS A 833 -1.66 -10.19 19.57
N ARG A 834 -0.95 -9.07 19.61
CA ARG A 834 0.54 -9.03 19.64
C ARG A 834 1.14 -9.08 21.04
N GLU A 835 0.32 -9.09 22.09
CA GLU A 835 0.80 -8.91 23.47
C GLU A 835 1.40 -10.21 24.09
N ASP A 836 1.19 -11.37 23.46
CA ASP A 836 1.61 -12.70 23.97
C ASP A 836 2.65 -13.44 23.09
N GLU A 837 3.17 -12.81 22.03
CA GLU A 837 4.00 -13.48 20.99
C GLU A 837 5.30 -14.09 21.53
N GLU A 838 5.87 -13.56 22.61
CA GLU A 838 7.16 -13.97 23.16
C GLU A 838 7.10 -15.21 24.08
N ALA A 839 5.91 -15.63 24.53
CA ALA A 839 5.77 -16.66 25.57
C ALA A 839 5.47 -18.07 25.01
N ASN A 840 4.56 -18.18 24.03
CA ASN A 840 3.93 -19.46 23.69
C ASN A 840 4.27 -20.03 22.29
N GLY A 841 4.87 -19.24 21.39
CA GLY A 841 5.21 -19.69 20.03
C GLY A 841 4.03 -19.74 19.03
N TYR A 842 2.84 -19.31 19.48
CA TYR A 842 1.63 -19.10 18.68
C TYR A 842 1.15 -17.65 18.89
N SER A 843 0.49 -17.06 17.89
CA SER A 843 -0.23 -15.78 18.00
C SER A 843 -1.73 -16.02 17.89
N GLU A 844 -2.52 -15.24 18.64
CA GLU A 844 -3.98 -15.34 18.62
C GLU A 844 -4.61 -14.34 17.66
N VAL A 845 -5.44 -14.84 16.74
CA VAL A 845 -6.27 -14.04 15.85
C VAL A 845 -7.72 -14.13 16.32
N GLU A 846 -8.28 -13.00 16.73
CA GLU A 846 -9.70 -12.87 17.03
C GLU A 846 -10.46 -12.50 15.75
N LEU A 847 -11.23 -13.46 15.23
CA LEU A 847 -12.11 -13.28 14.07
C LEU A 847 -13.51 -12.93 14.57
N THR A 848 -14.17 -11.95 13.93
CA THR A 848 -15.51 -11.49 14.33
C THR A 848 -16.43 -11.33 13.12
N GLY A 849 -17.62 -11.95 13.18
CA GLY A 849 -18.54 -12.02 12.04
C GLY A 849 -19.62 -13.10 12.22
N SER A 850 -20.36 -13.41 11.14
CA SER A 850 -21.42 -14.42 11.19
C SER A 850 -20.87 -15.82 11.46
N LYS A 851 -21.68 -16.68 12.10
CA LYS A 851 -21.27 -18.06 12.44
C LYS A 851 -20.91 -18.92 11.21
N SER A 852 -21.48 -18.61 10.03
CA SER A 852 -21.12 -19.28 8.78
C SER A 852 -19.77 -18.80 8.26
N ALA A 853 -19.56 -17.48 8.22
CA ALA A 853 -18.32 -16.86 7.76
C ALA A 853 -17.13 -17.30 8.63
N LEU A 854 -17.25 -17.25 9.95
CA LEU A 854 -16.21 -17.68 10.89
C LEU A 854 -15.76 -19.13 10.62
N LYS A 855 -16.69 -20.04 10.32
CA LYS A 855 -16.36 -21.44 9.98
C LYS A 855 -15.57 -21.54 8.68
N GLU A 856 -15.87 -20.70 7.69
CA GLU A 856 -15.19 -20.70 6.39
C GLU A 856 -13.79 -20.08 6.49
N ALA A 857 -13.65 -18.94 7.15
CA ALA A 857 -12.35 -18.30 7.35
C ALA A 857 -11.43 -19.11 8.27
N THR A 858 -11.96 -19.76 9.31
CA THR A 858 -11.15 -20.68 10.13
C THR A 858 -10.67 -21.90 9.34
N ALA A 859 -11.49 -22.45 8.43
CA ALA A 859 -11.05 -23.50 7.52
C ALA A 859 -9.94 -23.02 6.57
N LYS A 860 -10.11 -21.86 5.90
CA LYS A 860 -9.11 -21.26 5.00
C LYS A 860 -7.79 -20.93 5.72
N ILE A 861 -7.84 -20.42 6.95
CA ILE A 861 -6.64 -20.14 7.76
C ILE A 861 -5.96 -21.45 8.18
N GLN A 862 -6.71 -22.49 8.56
CA GLN A 862 -6.15 -23.79 8.91
C GLN A 862 -5.46 -24.45 7.70
N GLU A 863 -6.07 -24.39 6.51
CA GLU A 863 -5.48 -24.92 5.26
C GLU A 863 -4.10 -24.29 4.95
N ILE A 864 -3.94 -22.99 5.20
CA ILE A 864 -2.66 -22.27 5.03
C ILE A 864 -1.64 -22.64 6.12
N ILE A 865 -2.08 -22.95 7.34
CA ILE A 865 -1.21 -23.48 8.41
C ILE A 865 -0.74 -24.89 8.03
N ASP A 866 -1.66 -25.73 7.55
CA ASP A 866 -1.39 -27.10 7.14
C ASP A 866 -0.46 -27.18 5.91
N GLU A 867 -0.55 -26.24 4.95
CA GLU A 867 0.45 -26.08 3.85
C GLU A 867 1.87 -25.94 4.43
N ILE A 868 2.02 -25.15 5.50
CA ILE A 868 3.33 -24.85 6.10
C ILE A 868 3.83 -25.94 7.04
N GLU A 869 2.97 -26.57 7.85
CA GLU A 869 3.39 -27.67 8.73
C GLU A 869 3.78 -28.93 7.94
N ASN A 870 3.26 -29.09 6.72
CA ASN A 870 3.70 -30.13 5.80
C ASN A 870 5.04 -29.83 5.11
N PHE A 871 5.51 -28.58 5.07
CA PHE A 871 6.80 -28.23 4.45
C PHE A 871 7.98 -28.51 5.40
N VAL A 872 8.73 -29.58 5.13
CA VAL A 872 9.80 -30.09 5.98
C VAL A 872 11.16 -29.99 5.28
N SER A 873 12.20 -29.65 6.05
CA SER A 873 13.61 -29.74 5.62
C SER A 873 14.29 -30.85 6.43
N ARG A 874 14.76 -31.91 5.77
CA ARG A 874 15.62 -32.95 6.39
C ARG A 874 17.04 -32.87 5.85
N THR A 875 18.00 -33.23 6.70
CA THR A 875 19.43 -33.32 6.36
C THR A 875 19.91 -34.73 6.70
N ILE A 876 20.50 -35.41 5.71
CA ILE A 876 21.07 -36.75 5.82
C ILE A 876 22.59 -36.61 5.76
N LYS A 877 23.32 -37.34 6.62
CA LYS A 877 24.78 -37.45 6.50
C LYS A 877 25.13 -38.65 5.64
N VAL A 878 25.83 -38.39 4.54
CA VAL A 878 26.20 -39.38 3.52
C VAL A 878 27.66 -39.20 3.18
N ASP A 879 28.45 -40.28 3.25
CA ASP A 879 29.88 -40.23 2.94
C ASP A 879 30.09 -39.77 1.47
N PRO A 880 31.01 -38.81 1.18
CA PRO A 880 31.18 -38.23 -0.17
C PRO A 880 31.43 -39.24 -1.30
N ILE A 881 31.97 -40.41 -0.96
CA ILE A 881 32.18 -41.55 -1.88
C ILE A 881 30.87 -41.95 -2.58
N TYR A 882 29.72 -41.85 -1.90
CA TYR A 882 28.42 -42.23 -2.46
C TYR A 882 27.68 -41.08 -3.16
N HIS A 883 28.14 -39.82 -3.07
CA HIS A 883 27.45 -38.67 -3.66
C HIS A 883 27.35 -38.80 -5.19
N ARG A 884 28.43 -39.22 -5.85
CA ARG A 884 28.47 -39.43 -7.31
C ARG A 884 27.49 -40.50 -7.77
N ASP A 885 27.31 -41.55 -6.96
CA ASP A 885 26.42 -42.67 -7.24
C ASP A 885 24.94 -42.31 -6.96
N LEU A 886 24.65 -41.40 -6.04
CA LEU A 886 23.30 -40.84 -5.82
C LEU A 886 22.89 -39.85 -6.92
N ILE A 887 23.84 -39.12 -7.52
CA ILE A 887 23.58 -38.22 -8.65
C ILE A 887 23.38 -39.03 -9.93
N GLY A 888 24.33 -39.92 -10.26
CA GLY A 888 24.36 -40.69 -11.50
C GLY A 888 24.69 -39.87 -12.75
N PRO A 889 24.96 -40.51 -13.90
CA PRO A 889 25.33 -39.81 -15.13
C PRO A 889 24.20 -38.85 -15.57
N GLY A 890 24.51 -37.56 -15.65
CA GLY A 890 23.54 -36.52 -16.00
C GLY A 890 22.46 -36.24 -14.94
N GLY A 891 22.68 -36.63 -13.67
CA GLY A 891 21.68 -36.51 -12.61
C GLY A 891 20.51 -37.48 -12.77
N SER A 892 20.71 -38.60 -13.46
CA SER A 892 19.67 -39.58 -13.80
C SER A 892 19.08 -40.25 -12.55
N ILE A 893 19.92 -40.76 -11.66
CA ILE A 893 19.49 -41.44 -10.43
C ILE A 893 18.78 -40.44 -9.49
N MET A 894 19.31 -39.22 -9.36
CA MET A 894 18.66 -38.14 -8.61
C MET A 894 17.26 -37.81 -9.13
N LYS A 895 17.08 -37.75 -10.46
CA LYS A 895 15.76 -37.54 -11.09
C LYS A 895 14.83 -38.73 -10.87
N GLU A 896 15.35 -39.95 -10.93
CA GLU A 896 14.57 -41.18 -10.70
C GLU A 896 14.06 -41.27 -9.25
N ILE A 897 14.88 -40.88 -8.27
CA ILE A 897 14.48 -40.76 -6.85
C ILE A 897 13.36 -39.72 -6.70
N ILE A 898 13.52 -38.54 -7.29
CA ILE A 898 12.51 -37.47 -7.25
C ILE A 898 11.20 -37.91 -7.90
N SER A 899 11.27 -38.54 -9.09
CA SER A 899 10.11 -39.04 -9.83
C SER A 899 9.37 -40.13 -9.04
N LYS A 900 10.08 -41.14 -8.52
CA LYS A 900 9.52 -42.21 -7.67
C LYS A 900 8.90 -41.69 -6.36
N ALA A 901 9.34 -40.54 -5.85
CA ALA A 901 8.73 -39.90 -4.68
C ALA A 901 7.44 -39.12 -4.99
N GLY A 902 7.22 -38.74 -6.26
CA GLY A 902 6.10 -37.91 -6.73
C GLY A 902 6.49 -36.47 -7.16
N GLY A 903 7.78 -36.16 -7.25
CA GLY A 903 8.28 -34.80 -7.47
C GLY A 903 8.19 -34.26 -8.91
N ASP A 904 7.56 -34.99 -9.85
CA ASP A 904 7.34 -34.50 -11.23
C ASP A 904 6.19 -33.47 -11.32
N GLU A 905 5.25 -33.47 -10.36
CA GLU A 905 4.21 -32.45 -10.23
C GLU A 905 4.78 -31.09 -9.74
N VAL A 906 5.96 -31.11 -9.13
CA VAL A 906 6.65 -29.93 -8.60
C VAL A 906 7.36 -29.19 -9.75
N PRO A 907 7.17 -27.86 -9.94
CA PRO A 907 7.83 -27.12 -11.00
C PRO A 907 9.36 -27.23 -10.97
N ARG A 908 10.02 -27.27 -12.14
CA ARG A 908 11.49 -27.39 -12.29
C ARG A 908 12.29 -26.44 -11.39
N ASN A 909 11.78 -25.23 -11.14
CA ASN A 909 12.40 -24.22 -10.27
C ASN A 909 12.24 -24.49 -8.75
N ARG A 910 11.67 -25.62 -8.36
CA ARG A 910 11.61 -26.16 -7.00
C ARG A 910 12.18 -27.59 -6.90
N GLN A 911 12.22 -28.36 -7.99
CA GLN A 911 12.76 -29.74 -8.00
C GLN A 911 14.20 -29.84 -7.45
N TYR A 912 15.07 -28.86 -7.69
CA TYR A 912 16.43 -28.83 -7.13
C TYR A 912 16.49 -28.64 -5.59
N LYS A 913 15.36 -28.36 -4.93
CA LYS A 913 15.25 -28.29 -3.46
C LYS A 913 14.78 -29.61 -2.85
N LEU A 914 14.09 -30.46 -3.62
CA LEU A 914 13.60 -31.76 -3.16
C LEU A 914 14.76 -32.71 -2.81
N LEU A 915 15.87 -32.63 -3.55
CA LEU A 915 17.11 -33.34 -3.24
C LEU A 915 18.31 -32.51 -3.72
N ASN A 916 19.07 -31.97 -2.77
CA ASN A 916 20.26 -31.16 -2.99
C ASN A 916 21.49 -31.90 -2.42
N ILE A 917 22.33 -32.40 -3.33
CA ILE A 917 23.58 -33.11 -3.03
C ILE A 917 24.74 -32.13 -3.29
N PRO A 918 25.66 -31.93 -2.34
CA PRO A 918 26.76 -30.98 -2.50
C PRO A 918 27.78 -31.43 -3.57
N ASN A 919 28.38 -30.46 -4.27
CA ASN A 919 29.35 -30.74 -5.34
C ASN A 919 30.67 -31.33 -4.81
N GLU A 920 31.32 -32.18 -5.63
CA GLU A 920 32.67 -32.68 -5.36
C GLU A 920 33.64 -31.51 -5.09
N GLY A 921 34.39 -31.59 -3.97
CA GLY A 921 35.30 -30.53 -3.51
C GLY A 921 34.72 -29.49 -2.54
N SER A 922 33.42 -29.54 -2.24
CA SER A 922 32.79 -28.65 -1.23
C SER A 922 33.10 -29.01 0.23
N GLY A 923 33.45 -30.27 0.51
CA GLY A 923 33.86 -30.72 1.84
C GLY A 923 32.71 -30.92 2.86
N SER A 924 31.46 -30.99 2.42
CA SER A 924 30.30 -31.22 3.28
C SER A 924 29.63 -32.58 3.01
N ASP A 925 29.49 -33.41 4.03
CA ASP A 925 28.84 -34.74 3.96
C ASP A 925 27.30 -34.66 4.03
N GLU A 926 26.72 -33.46 3.92
CA GLU A 926 25.32 -33.19 4.26
C GLU A 926 24.45 -33.04 3.01
N VAL A 927 23.64 -34.07 2.73
CA VAL A 927 22.60 -34.07 1.69
C VAL A 927 21.32 -33.49 2.28
N THR A 928 20.68 -32.56 1.56
CA THR A 928 19.49 -31.83 2.05
C THR A 928 18.27 -32.09 1.17
N SER A 929 17.11 -32.25 1.80
CA SER A 929 15.82 -32.48 1.13
C SER A 929 14.77 -31.54 1.72
N GLN A 930 14.15 -30.72 0.88
CA GLN A 930 13.17 -29.68 1.27
C GLN A 930 11.92 -29.76 0.40
N GLY A 931 10.77 -29.98 1.02
CA GLY A 931 9.49 -30.14 0.34
C GLY A 931 8.43 -30.71 1.27
N ASP A 932 7.38 -31.25 0.68
CA ASP A 932 6.27 -31.83 1.44
C ASP A 932 6.73 -33.10 2.18
N LYS A 933 6.35 -33.23 3.45
CA LYS A 933 6.73 -34.32 4.36
C LYS A 933 6.55 -35.71 3.73
N THR A 934 5.47 -35.93 2.98
CA THR A 934 5.19 -37.21 2.29
C THR A 934 6.11 -37.50 1.10
N ILE A 935 6.76 -36.48 0.52
CA ILE A 935 7.72 -36.59 -0.59
C ILE A 935 9.13 -36.68 -0.01
N VAL A 936 9.49 -35.79 0.92
CA VAL A 936 10.77 -35.77 1.63
C VAL A 936 11.05 -37.11 2.31
N ASP A 937 10.08 -37.70 3.02
CA ASP A 937 10.27 -38.98 3.70
C ASP A 937 10.51 -40.14 2.72
N LYS A 938 9.90 -40.11 1.52
CA LYS A 938 10.18 -41.09 0.44
C LYS A 938 11.56 -40.88 -0.17
N ILE A 939 11.98 -39.63 -0.39
CA ILE A 939 13.31 -39.30 -0.92
C ILE A 939 14.39 -39.77 0.07
N VAL A 940 14.21 -39.50 1.36
CA VAL A 940 15.12 -39.95 2.43
C VAL A 940 15.23 -41.47 2.43
N ALA A 941 14.11 -42.19 2.49
CA ALA A 941 14.11 -43.65 2.50
C ALA A 941 14.70 -44.27 1.21
N ALA A 942 14.52 -43.62 0.05
CA ALA A 942 15.13 -44.06 -1.21
C ALA A 942 16.65 -43.83 -1.23
N VAL A 943 17.13 -42.70 -0.72
CA VAL A 943 18.56 -42.39 -0.58
C VAL A 943 19.23 -43.34 0.42
N GLU A 944 18.63 -43.55 1.59
CA GLU A 944 19.10 -44.48 2.61
C GLU A 944 19.20 -45.91 2.06
N LYS A 945 18.15 -46.40 1.38
CA LYS A 945 18.16 -47.72 0.74
C LYS A 945 19.27 -47.88 -0.30
N ILE A 946 19.52 -46.87 -1.14
CA ILE A 946 20.63 -46.93 -2.12
C ILE A 946 21.98 -46.98 -1.42
N ILE A 947 22.15 -46.27 -0.30
CA ILE A 947 23.37 -46.31 0.51
C ILE A 947 23.54 -47.69 1.17
N GLU A 948 22.47 -48.32 1.67
CA GLU A 948 22.50 -49.68 2.21
C GLU A 948 22.86 -50.72 1.15
N GLU A 949 22.21 -50.70 -0.02
CA GLU A 949 22.52 -51.61 -1.15
C GLU A 949 23.98 -51.45 -1.62
N LYS A 950 24.55 -50.24 -1.54
CA LYS A 950 25.96 -49.96 -1.86
C LYS A 950 26.91 -50.39 -0.74
N LYS A 951 26.56 -50.20 0.54
CA LYS A 951 27.36 -50.66 1.69
C LYS A 951 27.36 -52.19 1.83
N ALA A 952 26.32 -52.86 1.32
CA ALA A 952 26.24 -54.31 1.19
C ALA A 952 26.91 -54.87 -0.07
N SER A 953 27.48 -54.03 -0.95
CA SER A 953 28.12 -54.49 -2.17
C SER A 953 29.55 -55.00 -1.92
N ILE A 954 29.83 -56.21 -2.40
CA ILE A 954 31.12 -56.90 -2.29
C ILE A 954 31.80 -56.86 -3.67
N THR A 955 33.12 -57.04 -3.73
CA THR A 955 33.85 -57.27 -4.98
C THR A 955 34.50 -58.65 -4.93
N GLU A 956 34.15 -59.52 -5.87
CA GLU A 956 34.87 -60.78 -6.11
C GLU A 956 35.83 -60.65 -7.28
N GLU A 957 36.84 -61.51 -7.28
CA GLU A 957 37.89 -61.57 -8.29
C GLU A 957 37.81 -62.92 -9.03
N ILE A 958 37.73 -62.87 -10.35
CA ILE A 958 37.66 -64.04 -11.24
C ILE A 958 38.90 -64.03 -12.14
N ASP A 959 39.80 -64.99 -11.94
CA ASP A 959 40.97 -65.16 -12.80
C ASP A 959 40.56 -65.80 -14.14
N LEU A 960 40.86 -65.11 -15.25
CA LEU A 960 40.45 -65.53 -16.58
C LEU A 960 41.58 -65.30 -17.60
N PRO A 961 41.91 -66.29 -18.45
CA PRO A 961 42.90 -66.10 -19.52
C PRO A 961 42.52 -64.95 -20.46
N LYS A 962 43.52 -64.13 -20.84
CA LYS A 962 43.34 -62.93 -21.68
C LYS A 962 42.64 -63.19 -23.02
N GLU A 963 42.80 -64.39 -23.59
CA GLU A 963 42.06 -64.80 -24.80
C GLU A 963 40.54 -64.79 -24.59
N LYS A 964 40.07 -65.17 -23.39
CA LYS A 964 38.65 -65.28 -23.04
C LYS A 964 38.03 -63.95 -22.62
N HIS A 965 38.82 -62.95 -22.20
CA HIS A 965 38.33 -61.59 -21.90
C HIS A 965 37.53 -60.98 -23.06
N ARG A 966 37.92 -61.26 -24.31
CA ARG A 966 37.23 -60.74 -25.52
C ARG A 966 35.79 -61.24 -25.65
N LEU A 967 35.48 -62.44 -25.17
CA LEU A 967 34.13 -63.02 -25.19
C LEU A 967 33.18 -62.27 -24.25
N ILE A 968 33.67 -61.91 -23.06
CA ILE A 968 32.88 -61.21 -22.03
C ILE A 968 32.64 -59.74 -22.41
N ILE A 969 33.59 -59.10 -23.10
CA ILE A 969 33.41 -57.72 -23.60
C ILE A 969 32.39 -57.70 -24.75
N GLY A 970 32.58 -58.54 -25.77
CA GLY A 970 31.78 -58.50 -27.00
C GLY A 970 32.04 -57.27 -27.89
N PRO A 971 31.42 -57.18 -29.07
CA PRO A 971 31.56 -56.01 -29.94
C PRO A 971 31.06 -54.75 -29.24
N SER A 972 31.87 -53.70 -29.22
CA SER A 972 31.61 -52.42 -28.53
C SER A 972 31.21 -52.53 -27.05
N GLY A 973 31.62 -53.59 -26.33
CA GLY A 973 31.25 -53.78 -24.92
C GLY A 973 29.81 -54.25 -24.70
N SER A 974 29.09 -54.66 -25.75
CA SER A 974 27.67 -55.04 -25.69
C SER A 974 27.37 -56.19 -24.73
N ILE A 975 28.21 -57.22 -24.69
CA ILE A 975 28.02 -58.37 -23.79
C ILE A 975 28.30 -57.95 -22.34
N ARG A 976 29.38 -57.18 -22.10
CA ARG A 976 29.68 -56.59 -20.78
C ARG A 976 28.51 -55.74 -20.27
N HIS A 977 27.98 -54.84 -21.09
CA HIS A 977 26.85 -53.99 -20.71
C HIS A 977 25.55 -54.78 -20.52
N SER A 978 25.31 -55.83 -21.31
CA SER A 978 24.17 -56.73 -21.08
C SER A 978 24.27 -57.44 -19.74
N LEU A 979 25.43 -58.02 -19.39
CA LEU A 979 25.65 -58.68 -18.10
C LEU A 979 25.57 -57.68 -16.93
N GLN A 980 26.14 -56.48 -17.10
CA GLN A 980 26.06 -55.41 -16.10
C GLN A 980 24.61 -54.99 -15.84
N ASN A 981 23.77 -54.87 -16.89
CA ASN A 981 22.37 -54.48 -16.76
C ASN A 981 21.46 -55.62 -16.28
N GLU A 982 21.68 -56.86 -16.73
CA GLU A 982 20.87 -58.04 -16.40
C GLU A 982 21.02 -58.40 -14.91
N PHE A 983 22.24 -58.38 -14.39
CA PHE A 983 22.52 -58.73 -12.99
C PHE A 983 22.65 -57.51 -12.07
N GLY A 984 22.79 -56.30 -12.60
CA GLY A 984 23.03 -55.09 -11.78
C GLY A 984 24.38 -55.14 -11.06
N VAL A 985 25.40 -55.67 -11.71
CA VAL A 985 26.74 -55.94 -11.16
C VAL A 985 27.78 -55.24 -12.04
N THR A 986 28.75 -54.54 -11.44
CA THR A 986 29.82 -53.88 -12.19
C THR A 986 30.96 -54.85 -12.47
N ILE A 987 31.01 -55.35 -13.70
CA ILE A 987 32.14 -56.14 -14.21
C ILE A 987 33.22 -55.17 -14.72
N ASP A 988 34.43 -55.22 -14.17
CA ASP A 988 35.62 -54.51 -14.66
C ASP A 988 36.70 -55.46 -15.14
N ILE A 989 37.25 -55.17 -16.32
CA ILE A 989 38.10 -56.09 -17.10
C ILE A 989 39.39 -55.35 -17.42
N PRO A 990 40.58 -55.91 -17.08
CA PRO A 990 41.87 -55.30 -17.40
C PRO A 990 42.02 -54.91 -18.86
N ARG A 991 42.82 -53.88 -19.12
CA ARG A 991 43.11 -53.44 -20.49
C ARG A 991 44.04 -54.46 -21.18
N PRO A 992 44.01 -54.62 -22.52
CA PRO A 992 44.86 -55.58 -23.22
C PRO A 992 46.37 -55.44 -22.99
N ASN A 993 46.84 -54.23 -22.63
CA ASN A 993 48.24 -53.93 -22.30
C ASN A 993 48.58 -54.13 -20.82
N ASP A 994 47.59 -54.41 -19.97
CA ASP A 994 47.78 -54.63 -18.53
C ASP A 994 48.28 -56.06 -18.30
N GLU A 995 49.11 -56.30 -17.29
CA GLU A 995 49.63 -57.66 -17.03
C GLU A 995 48.56 -58.56 -16.39
N SER A 996 47.61 -57.98 -15.68
CA SER A 996 46.57 -58.69 -14.91
C SER A 996 45.59 -59.51 -15.77
N THR A 997 45.27 -60.72 -15.28
CA THR A 997 44.23 -61.64 -15.81
C THR A 997 42.91 -61.55 -15.04
N ILE A 998 42.93 -60.87 -13.88
CA ILE A 998 41.85 -60.81 -12.90
C ILE A 998 40.73 -59.87 -13.37
N VAL A 999 39.56 -60.43 -13.66
CA VAL A 999 38.31 -59.69 -13.86
C VAL A 999 37.67 -59.43 -12.50
N LYS A 1000 37.33 -58.18 -12.19
CA LYS A 1000 36.69 -57.81 -10.92
C LYS A 1000 35.18 -57.65 -11.10
N VAL A 1001 34.40 -58.20 -10.19
CA VAL A 1001 32.94 -58.29 -10.30
C VAL A 1001 32.33 -57.78 -9.00
N SER A 1002 31.76 -56.57 -9.02
CA SER A 1002 31.28 -55.88 -7.81
C SER A 1002 29.78 -55.61 -7.80
N GLY A 1003 29.11 -55.96 -6.70
CA GLY A 1003 27.66 -55.92 -6.57
C GLY A 1003 27.15 -56.65 -5.32
N LEU A 1004 25.87 -57.00 -5.30
CA LEU A 1004 25.28 -57.82 -4.24
C LEU A 1004 25.71 -59.29 -4.39
N PRO A 1005 26.02 -60.02 -3.31
CA PRO A 1005 26.61 -61.37 -3.37
C PRO A 1005 25.80 -62.37 -4.21
N ASP A 1006 24.47 -62.42 -3.99
CA ASP A 1006 23.56 -63.30 -4.75
C ASP A 1006 23.65 -63.06 -6.27
N LYS A 1007 23.85 -61.81 -6.67
CA LYS A 1007 23.93 -61.39 -8.07
C LYS A 1007 25.32 -61.58 -8.66
N ILE A 1008 26.38 -61.47 -7.84
CA ILE A 1008 27.75 -61.86 -8.23
C ILE A 1008 27.79 -63.36 -8.53
N ALA A 1009 27.21 -64.21 -7.68
CA ALA A 1009 27.15 -65.65 -7.90
C ALA A 1009 26.42 -66.01 -9.22
N ALA A 1010 25.27 -65.37 -9.49
CA ALA A 1010 24.53 -65.58 -10.74
C ALA A 1010 25.32 -65.07 -11.98
N ALA A 1011 25.95 -63.89 -11.90
CA ALA A 1011 26.77 -63.35 -12.98
C ALA A 1011 28.01 -64.24 -13.24
N LYS A 1012 28.64 -64.77 -12.20
CA LYS A 1012 29.79 -65.66 -12.27
C LYS A 1012 29.48 -66.96 -13.00
N VAL A 1013 28.37 -67.64 -12.67
CA VAL A 1013 27.92 -68.85 -13.39
C VAL A 1013 27.73 -68.57 -14.89
N LYS A 1014 27.16 -67.42 -15.26
CA LYS A 1014 26.95 -67.04 -16.66
C LYS A 1014 28.26 -66.64 -17.38
N ILE A 1015 29.21 -66.04 -16.67
CA ILE A 1015 30.57 -65.77 -17.19
C ILE A 1015 31.34 -67.09 -17.40
N GLU A 1016 31.25 -68.04 -16.48
CA GLU A 1016 31.85 -69.38 -16.59
C GLU A 1016 31.21 -70.16 -17.75
N GLU A 1017 29.90 -70.08 -17.94
CA GLU A 1017 29.21 -70.66 -19.11
C GLU A 1017 29.70 -70.07 -20.44
N LEU A 1018 29.77 -68.74 -20.54
CA LEU A 1018 30.26 -68.01 -21.72
C LEU A 1018 31.77 -68.17 -21.99
N THR A 1019 32.50 -68.87 -21.12
CA THR A 1019 33.96 -69.10 -21.24
C THR A 1019 34.36 -70.58 -21.28
N LYS A 1020 33.41 -71.51 -21.42
CA LYS A 1020 33.68 -72.92 -21.76
C LYS A 1020 34.31 -73.05 -23.15
N ASP A 1021 35.04 -74.15 -23.37
CA ASP A 1021 35.73 -74.46 -24.62
C ASP A 1021 34.88 -75.44 -25.48
N ASP A 1022 34.59 -75.07 -26.72
CA ASP A 1022 33.73 -75.84 -27.65
C ASP A 1022 34.33 -77.17 -28.20
N TRP A 1023 35.24 -77.84 -27.50
CA TRP A 1023 35.96 -79.02 -28.03
C TRP A 1023 36.22 -80.06 -26.95
N ASN A 1024 36.09 -81.34 -27.31
CA ASN A 1024 36.06 -82.44 -26.34
C ASN A 1024 37.45 -83.05 -26.11
N GLU A 1025 38.23 -83.19 -27.19
CA GLU A 1025 39.55 -83.81 -27.19
C GLU A 1025 40.52 -83.00 -28.07
N SER A 1026 41.81 -83.02 -27.73
CA SER A 1026 42.88 -82.38 -28.52
C SER A 1026 44.05 -83.35 -28.74
N ILE A 1027 44.51 -83.44 -29.98
CA ILE A 1027 45.60 -84.35 -30.37
C ILE A 1027 46.77 -83.54 -30.92
N ASP A 1028 47.93 -83.74 -30.33
CA ASP A 1028 49.14 -83.00 -30.67
C ASP A 1028 49.86 -83.66 -31.86
N VAL A 1029 49.69 -83.07 -33.05
CA VAL A 1029 50.28 -83.54 -34.30
C VAL A 1029 51.51 -82.68 -34.64
N PRO A 1030 52.75 -83.20 -34.56
CA PRO A 1030 53.94 -82.43 -34.92
C PRO A 1030 53.93 -82.00 -36.40
N ALA A 1031 54.35 -80.76 -36.69
CA ALA A 1031 54.34 -80.19 -38.03
C ALA A 1031 54.97 -81.07 -39.13
N VAL A 1032 56.03 -81.83 -38.79
CA VAL A 1032 56.71 -82.79 -39.68
C VAL A 1032 55.75 -83.88 -40.16
N TYR A 1033 55.01 -84.52 -39.24
CA TYR A 1033 54.08 -85.60 -39.56
C TYR A 1033 52.72 -85.09 -40.07
N HIS A 1034 52.38 -83.83 -39.82
CA HIS A 1034 51.10 -83.22 -40.20
C HIS A 1034 50.74 -83.41 -41.68
N ALA A 1035 51.72 -83.30 -42.59
CA ALA A 1035 51.48 -83.48 -44.03
C ALA A 1035 51.12 -84.93 -44.42
N LEU A 1036 51.68 -85.92 -43.71
CA LEU A 1036 51.43 -87.34 -43.90
C LEU A 1036 50.09 -87.76 -43.26
N VAL A 1037 49.92 -87.44 -41.97
CA VAL A 1037 48.72 -87.77 -41.17
C VAL A 1037 47.46 -87.13 -41.79
N SER A 1038 47.55 -85.91 -42.32
CA SER A 1038 46.40 -85.24 -42.96
C SER A 1038 45.97 -85.82 -44.32
N GLU A 1039 46.74 -86.75 -44.92
CA GLU A 1039 46.60 -87.15 -46.33
C GLU A 1039 46.47 -85.92 -47.27
N ARG A 1040 47.27 -84.86 -47.05
CA ARG A 1040 47.16 -83.56 -47.75
C ARG A 1040 45.74 -82.97 -47.72
N GLY A 1041 45.17 -82.96 -46.52
CA GLY A 1041 43.82 -82.47 -46.22
C GLY A 1041 42.67 -83.44 -46.53
N ALA A 1042 42.94 -84.64 -47.05
CA ALA A 1042 41.89 -85.62 -47.33
C ALA A 1042 41.32 -86.28 -46.07
N ILE A 1043 42.08 -86.37 -44.96
CA ILE A 1043 41.59 -86.99 -43.72
C ILE A 1043 40.43 -86.19 -43.10
N PHE A 1044 40.46 -84.86 -43.17
CA PHE A 1044 39.42 -84.01 -42.58
C PHE A 1044 38.04 -84.25 -43.21
N LYS A 1045 38.00 -84.63 -44.49
CA LYS A 1045 36.75 -85.03 -45.17
C LYS A 1045 36.26 -86.41 -44.73
N LYS A 1046 37.16 -87.34 -44.42
CA LYS A 1046 36.82 -88.65 -43.82
C LYS A 1046 36.29 -88.47 -42.41
N LEU A 1047 36.98 -87.72 -41.56
CA LEU A 1047 36.54 -87.41 -40.19
C LEU A 1047 35.14 -86.76 -40.16
N LYS A 1048 34.87 -85.82 -41.08
CA LYS A 1048 33.54 -85.19 -41.19
C LYS A 1048 32.45 -86.08 -41.79
N ASN A 1049 32.78 -87.01 -42.70
CA ASN A 1049 31.80 -87.88 -43.35
C ASN A 1049 31.53 -89.18 -42.56
N ASP A 1050 32.58 -89.80 -42.05
CA ASP A 1050 32.57 -91.16 -41.48
C ASP A 1050 32.37 -91.13 -39.95
N PHE A 1051 32.77 -90.04 -39.28
CA PHE A 1051 32.66 -89.85 -37.82
C PHE A 1051 31.88 -88.58 -37.43
N ASN A 1052 31.46 -87.74 -38.37
CA ASN A 1052 30.81 -86.44 -38.09
C ASN A 1052 31.64 -85.49 -37.18
N VAL A 1053 32.97 -85.63 -37.17
CA VAL A 1053 33.90 -84.81 -36.36
C VAL A 1053 34.57 -83.74 -37.21
N GLU A 1054 34.60 -82.51 -36.72
CA GLU A 1054 35.30 -81.37 -37.33
C GLU A 1054 36.57 -81.02 -36.55
N VAL A 1055 37.68 -80.76 -37.26
CA VAL A 1055 39.01 -80.54 -36.66
C VAL A 1055 39.40 -79.06 -36.67
N ALA A 1056 39.35 -78.42 -35.51
CA ALA A 1056 39.80 -77.05 -35.30
C ALA A 1056 41.30 -77.02 -34.92
N HIS A 1057 42.07 -76.16 -35.58
CA HIS A 1057 43.53 -76.08 -35.40
C HIS A 1057 43.96 -74.79 -34.66
N GLY A 1058 43.00 -74.08 -34.03
CA GLY A 1058 43.22 -72.83 -33.31
C GLY A 1058 44.02 -71.77 -34.10
N ASN A 1059 44.98 -71.15 -33.43
CA ASN A 1059 45.87 -70.14 -34.01
C ASN A 1059 46.76 -70.71 -35.15
N PHE A 1060 46.99 -72.03 -35.17
CA PHE A 1060 47.80 -72.72 -36.19
C PHE A 1060 47.04 -73.05 -37.48
N THR A 1061 45.76 -72.69 -37.61
CA THR A 1061 44.93 -72.93 -38.82
C THR A 1061 45.59 -72.53 -40.15
N ARG A 1062 46.32 -71.41 -40.21
CA ARG A 1062 47.07 -70.99 -41.42
C ARG A 1062 48.28 -71.88 -41.72
N GLN A 1063 48.94 -72.41 -40.70
CA GLN A 1063 50.10 -73.27 -40.83
C GLN A 1063 49.69 -74.70 -41.19
N ALA A 1064 48.65 -75.23 -40.52
CA ALA A 1064 48.03 -76.50 -40.84
C ALA A 1064 47.55 -76.56 -42.31
N SER A 1065 46.86 -75.51 -42.79
CA SER A 1065 46.42 -75.44 -44.19
C SER A 1065 47.62 -75.39 -45.15
N LYS A 1066 48.63 -74.55 -44.89
CA LYS A 1066 49.87 -74.49 -45.67
C LYS A 1066 50.55 -75.87 -45.78
N LEU A 1067 50.78 -76.55 -44.66
CA LEU A 1067 51.42 -77.88 -44.62
C LEU A 1067 50.58 -78.94 -45.34
N SER A 1068 49.25 -78.92 -45.19
CA SER A 1068 48.35 -79.84 -45.92
C SER A 1068 48.35 -79.61 -47.44
N SER A 1069 48.80 -78.45 -47.91
CA SER A 1069 48.80 -78.03 -49.32
C SER A 1069 50.16 -78.16 -50.03
N ALA A 1070 51.20 -78.62 -49.34
CA ALA A 1070 52.55 -78.75 -49.89
C ALA A 1070 52.61 -79.66 -51.14
N SER A 1071 53.49 -79.32 -52.10
CA SER A 1071 53.72 -80.09 -53.34
C SER A 1071 54.42 -81.43 -53.06
N ILE A 1072 54.44 -82.34 -54.04
CA ILE A 1072 55.29 -83.55 -53.95
C ILE A 1072 56.78 -83.09 -53.98
N PRO A 1073 57.70 -83.74 -53.25
CA PRO A 1073 59.13 -83.49 -53.41
C PRO A 1073 59.60 -83.75 -54.85
N THR A 1074 60.80 -83.28 -55.20
CA THR A 1074 61.42 -83.67 -56.47
C THR A 1074 61.91 -85.12 -56.38
N PRO A 1075 61.63 -86.00 -57.35
CA PRO A 1075 62.20 -87.34 -57.38
C PRO A 1075 63.73 -87.28 -57.55
N PRO A 1076 64.50 -88.18 -56.90
CA PRO A 1076 65.95 -88.26 -57.06
C PRO A 1076 66.30 -88.79 -58.46
N GLU A 1077 67.50 -88.47 -58.95
CA GLU A 1077 67.97 -88.86 -60.29
C GLU A 1077 67.90 -90.39 -60.51
N SER A 1078 68.22 -91.17 -59.48
CA SER A 1078 68.13 -92.64 -59.49
C SER A 1078 66.71 -93.20 -59.73
N ALA A 1079 65.66 -92.40 -59.49
CA ALA A 1079 64.27 -92.82 -59.73
C ALA A 1079 63.87 -92.79 -61.21
N TYR A 1080 64.60 -92.05 -62.05
CA TYR A 1080 64.39 -92.01 -63.51
C TYR A 1080 65.00 -93.28 -64.16
N PRO A 1081 64.44 -93.78 -65.27
CA PRO A 1081 65.00 -94.92 -65.98
C PRO A 1081 66.26 -94.53 -66.78
N GLU A 1082 67.26 -95.41 -66.79
CA GLU A 1082 68.52 -95.21 -67.53
C GLU A 1082 68.43 -95.74 -68.99
N GLY A 1083 67.23 -96.11 -69.42
CA GLY A 1083 66.95 -96.66 -70.75
C GLY A 1083 65.45 -96.72 -71.06
N SER A 1084 65.06 -97.54 -72.03
CA SER A 1084 63.68 -97.64 -72.54
C SER A 1084 62.70 -98.39 -71.61
N GLU A 1085 62.83 -98.26 -70.29
CA GLU A 1085 61.99 -98.98 -69.33
C GLU A 1085 60.61 -98.31 -69.17
N ALA A 1086 59.54 -99.09 -69.29
CA ALA A 1086 58.17 -98.58 -69.15
C ALA A 1086 57.79 -98.21 -67.70
N PHE A 1087 58.38 -98.91 -66.72
CA PHE A 1087 58.11 -98.77 -65.28
C PHE A 1087 59.41 -98.96 -64.48
N LYS A 1088 59.67 -98.12 -63.48
CA LYS A 1088 60.78 -98.27 -62.52
C LYS A 1088 60.27 -97.99 -61.11
N PHE A 1089 60.54 -98.87 -60.14
CA PHE A 1089 60.21 -98.65 -58.73
C PHE A 1089 61.50 -98.62 -57.92
N THR A 1090 61.82 -97.45 -57.38
CA THR A 1090 62.98 -97.25 -56.49
C THR A 1090 62.52 -97.05 -55.05
N ILE A 1091 63.32 -97.53 -54.11
CA ILE A 1091 63.20 -97.23 -52.68
C ILE A 1091 64.47 -96.46 -52.32
N VAL A 1092 64.31 -95.38 -51.57
CA VAL A 1092 65.40 -94.55 -51.05
C VAL A 1092 65.10 -94.31 -49.57
N PRO A 1093 66.05 -94.56 -48.64
CA PRO A 1093 65.85 -94.20 -47.24
C PRO A 1093 65.68 -92.68 -47.11
N THR A 1094 64.83 -92.22 -46.21
CA THR A 1094 64.66 -90.77 -46.00
C THR A 1094 65.91 -90.23 -45.34
N GLU A 1095 66.65 -89.36 -46.01
CA GLU A 1095 67.82 -88.70 -45.41
C GLU A 1095 67.38 -87.86 -44.19
N GLU A 1096 68.04 -88.08 -43.05
CA GLU A 1096 67.82 -87.30 -41.83
C GLU A 1096 68.32 -85.87 -42.04
N THR A 1097 67.42 -85.02 -42.54
CA THR A 1097 67.61 -83.60 -42.81
C THR A 1097 67.69 -82.81 -41.51
N ASN A 1098 68.83 -82.96 -40.84
CA ASN A 1098 69.28 -82.18 -39.69
C ASN A 1098 69.36 -80.68 -40.07
N GLY A 1099 68.23 -79.98 -40.00
CA GLY A 1099 68.11 -78.62 -40.54
C GLY A 1099 66.96 -77.75 -40.01
N SER A 1100 65.99 -78.29 -39.26
CA SER A 1100 65.00 -77.45 -38.54
C SER A 1100 64.37 -78.16 -37.34
N THR A 1101 64.78 -77.78 -36.12
CA THR A 1101 64.07 -78.08 -34.88
C THR A 1101 62.81 -77.22 -34.77
N SER A 1102 61.79 -77.57 -35.55
CA SER A 1102 60.42 -77.11 -35.34
C SER A 1102 59.61 -78.23 -34.69
N GLU A 1103 59.75 -78.37 -33.37
CA GLU A 1103 58.81 -79.10 -32.50
C GLU A 1103 57.47 -78.36 -32.38
N GLU A 1104 57.04 -77.70 -33.46
CA GLU A 1104 55.79 -76.99 -33.56
C GLU A 1104 54.66 -78.01 -33.66
N ILE A 1105 54.12 -78.33 -32.49
CA ILE A 1105 52.93 -79.13 -32.31
C ILE A 1105 51.72 -78.34 -32.84
N ILE A 1106 50.97 -78.96 -33.74
CA ILE A 1106 49.71 -78.43 -34.26
C ILE A 1106 48.58 -79.18 -33.56
N PRO A 1107 47.91 -78.59 -32.55
CA PRO A 1107 46.85 -79.25 -31.81
C PRO A 1107 45.60 -79.39 -32.67
N TRP A 1108 45.22 -80.63 -32.99
CA TRP A 1108 43.97 -80.98 -33.65
C TRP A 1108 42.88 -81.12 -32.59
N ARG A 1109 42.11 -80.03 -32.37
CA ARG A 1109 40.98 -80.01 -31.44
C ARG A 1109 39.74 -80.56 -32.13
N LEU A 1110 39.18 -81.63 -31.60
CA LEU A 1110 38.04 -82.34 -32.17
C LEU A 1110 36.72 -81.77 -31.64
N LYS A 1111 35.84 -81.37 -32.56
CA LYS A 1111 34.46 -80.95 -32.29
C LYS A 1111 33.49 -82.02 -32.80
N GLY A 1112 32.59 -82.50 -31.94
CA GLY A 1112 31.63 -83.57 -32.23
C GLY A 1112 30.90 -84.04 -30.96
N SER A 1113 30.29 -85.22 -31.02
CA SER A 1113 29.87 -85.93 -29.79
C SER A 1113 31.09 -86.49 -29.05
N GLU A 1114 31.01 -86.70 -27.74
CA GLU A 1114 32.12 -87.29 -26.96
C GLU A 1114 32.51 -88.69 -27.47
N GLU A 1115 31.52 -89.51 -27.83
CA GLU A 1115 31.78 -90.84 -28.40
C GLU A 1115 32.50 -90.77 -29.75
N ASP A 1116 32.10 -89.82 -30.63
CA ASP A 1116 32.63 -89.76 -31.99
C ASP A 1116 33.99 -89.06 -32.03
N THR A 1117 34.25 -88.09 -31.15
CA THR A 1117 35.60 -87.55 -30.96
C THR A 1117 36.55 -88.66 -30.52
N ALA A 1118 36.17 -89.49 -29.55
CA ALA A 1118 37.02 -90.59 -29.07
C ALA A 1118 37.29 -91.67 -30.15
N LYS A 1119 36.34 -91.92 -31.07
CA LYS A 1119 36.52 -92.79 -32.24
C LYS A 1119 37.49 -92.17 -33.25
N ALA A 1120 37.29 -90.90 -33.58
CA ALA A 1120 38.17 -90.12 -34.45
C ALA A 1120 39.60 -90.02 -33.90
N ALA A 1121 39.75 -89.85 -32.58
CA ALA A 1121 41.04 -89.69 -31.93
C ALA A 1121 41.94 -90.92 -32.06
N LYS A 1122 41.39 -92.11 -31.82
CA LYS A 1122 42.10 -93.39 -32.02
C LYS A 1122 42.57 -93.56 -33.46
N PHE A 1123 41.72 -93.24 -34.43
CA PHE A 1123 42.07 -93.28 -35.85
C PHE A 1123 43.20 -92.29 -36.22
N ILE A 1124 43.25 -91.11 -35.58
CA ILE A 1124 44.33 -90.13 -35.77
C ILE A 1124 45.62 -90.61 -35.08
N SER A 1125 45.57 -91.19 -33.88
CA SER A 1125 46.77 -91.67 -33.17
C SER A 1125 47.41 -92.87 -33.86
N GLU A 1126 46.62 -93.86 -34.29
CA GLU A 1126 47.10 -94.99 -35.12
C GLU A 1126 47.81 -94.50 -36.39
N ARG A 1127 47.27 -93.47 -37.05
CA ARG A 1127 47.90 -92.85 -38.23
C ARG A 1127 49.16 -92.05 -37.91
N LEU A 1128 49.26 -91.47 -36.73
CA LEU A 1128 50.45 -90.75 -36.26
C LEU A 1128 51.58 -91.72 -35.88
N GLU A 1129 51.26 -92.90 -35.34
CA GLU A 1129 52.23 -93.98 -35.12
C GLU A 1129 52.76 -94.56 -36.44
N LEU A 1130 51.88 -94.85 -37.40
CA LEU A 1130 52.30 -95.26 -38.75
C LEU A 1130 53.18 -94.19 -39.43
N ALA A 1131 52.90 -92.89 -39.22
CA ALA A 1131 53.72 -91.81 -39.76
C ALA A 1131 55.11 -91.70 -39.09
N LYS A 1132 55.24 -92.06 -37.80
CA LYS A 1132 56.54 -92.13 -37.09
C LYS A 1132 57.43 -93.29 -37.59
N ASN A 1133 56.82 -94.42 -37.94
CA ASN A 1133 57.55 -95.62 -38.39
C ASN A 1133 57.96 -95.57 -39.87
N ALA A 1134 57.34 -94.69 -40.68
CA ALA A 1134 57.56 -94.60 -42.13
C ALA A 1134 58.89 -93.90 -42.50
N LYS A 1135 60.01 -94.62 -42.41
CA LYS A 1135 61.37 -94.08 -42.64
C LYS A 1135 61.88 -94.10 -44.08
N SER A 1136 61.21 -94.80 -44.99
CA SER A 1136 61.65 -94.96 -46.38
C SER A 1136 60.67 -94.33 -47.38
N ILE A 1137 61.18 -93.92 -48.53
CA ILE A 1137 60.43 -93.31 -49.62
C ILE A 1137 60.50 -94.22 -50.85
N GLY A 1138 59.34 -94.55 -51.42
CA GLY A 1138 59.22 -95.23 -52.69
C GLY A 1138 58.83 -94.28 -53.82
N TRP A 1139 59.54 -94.33 -54.94
CA TRP A 1139 59.18 -93.63 -56.18
C TRP A 1139 58.83 -94.66 -57.26
N PHE A 1140 57.57 -94.66 -57.70
CA PHE A 1140 57.11 -95.48 -58.81
C PHE A 1140 56.95 -94.62 -60.07
N TYR A 1141 57.90 -94.76 -61.00
CA TYR A 1141 57.88 -94.15 -62.32
C TYR A 1141 57.03 -94.97 -63.30
N ALA A 1142 56.25 -94.28 -64.14
CA ALA A 1142 55.65 -94.85 -65.34
C ALA A 1142 55.82 -93.92 -66.55
N SER A 1143 56.21 -94.48 -67.69
CA SER A 1143 56.39 -93.73 -68.95
C SER A 1143 55.11 -93.07 -69.47
N GLN A 1144 53.93 -93.58 -69.08
CA GLN A 1144 52.63 -92.97 -69.36
C GLN A 1144 51.78 -92.79 -68.09
N PRO A 1145 51.46 -91.55 -67.67
CA PRO A 1145 50.62 -91.28 -66.49
C PRO A 1145 49.19 -91.84 -66.58
N SER A 1146 48.69 -92.14 -67.80
CA SER A 1146 47.40 -92.80 -68.02
C SER A 1146 47.29 -94.13 -67.25
N VAL A 1147 48.41 -94.84 -67.08
CA VAL A 1147 48.46 -96.14 -66.40
C VAL A 1147 48.15 -96.02 -64.90
N PHE A 1148 48.39 -94.86 -64.27
CA PHE A 1148 48.04 -94.64 -62.86
C PHE A 1148 46.53 -94.81 -62.60
N SER A 1149 45.66 -94.60 -63.60
CA SER A 1149 44.22 -94.88 -63.48
C SER A 1149 43.91 -96.35 -63.12
N LYS A 1150 44.70 -97.31 -63.62
CA LYS A 1150 44.57 -98.74 -63.27
C LYS A 1150 44.86 -99.01 -61.79
N VAL A 1151 45.89 -98.35 -61.27
CA VAL A 1151 46.36 -98.46 -59.88
C VAL A 1151 45.38 -97.79 -58.92
N ILE A 1152 44.89 -96.61 -59.28
CA ILE A 1152 43.93 -95.81 -58.48
C ILE A 1152 42.57 -96.52 -58.40
N GLY A 1153 42.03 -96.95 -59.55
CA GLY A 1153 40.68 -97.52 -59.66
C GLY A 1153 39.55 -96.49 -59.50
N PRO A 1154 38.29 -96.88 -59.76
CA PRO A 1154 37.14 -95.98 -59.60
C PRO A 1154 37.04 -95.49 -58.15
N GLN A 1155 36.88 -94.18 -57.98
CA GLN A 1155 36.88 -93.48 -56.68
C GLN A 1155 38.09 -93.78 -55.76
N GLY A 1156 39.24 -94.14 -56.35
CA GLY A 1156 40.44 -94.49 -55.57
C GLY A 1156 40.36 -95.83 -54.83
N SER A 1157 39.35 -96.66 -55.14
CA SER A 1157 39.09 -97.94 -54.46
C SER A 1157 40.30 -98.87 -54.43
N LYS A 1158 41.03 -99.03 -55.55
CA LYS A 1158 42.22 -99.88 -55.62
C LYS A 1158 43.39 -99.29 -54.83
N VAL A 1159 43.71 -98.00 -54.97
CA VAL A 1159 44.75 -97.37 -54.11
C VAL A 1159 44.40 -97.47 -52.63
N ASN A 1160 43.13 -97.38 -52.26
CA ASN A 1160 42.71 -97.59 -50.87
C ASN A 1160 42.81 -99.05 -50.42
N GLN A 1161 42.67 -100.04 -51.32
CA GLN A 1161 42.98 -101.45 -51.03
C GLN A 1161 44.50 -101.67 -50.86
N ILE A 1162 45.33 -101.10 -51.74
CA ILE A 1162 46.80 -101.17 -51.62
C ILE A 1162 47.22 -100.57 -50.27
N ARG A 1163 46.81 -99.32 -49.97
CA ARG A 1163 47.07 -98.64 -48.68
C ARG A 1163 46.68 -99.48 -47.46
N LYS A 1164 45.59 -100.27 -47.54
CA LYS A 1164 45.14 -101.16 -46.45
C LYS A 1164 45.98 -102.45 -46.31
N LYS A 1165 46.62 -102.92 -47.38
CA LYS A 1165 47.52 -104.08 -47.35
C LYS A 1165 48.95 -103.67 -46.97
N SER A 1166 49.49 -102.67 -47.67
CA SER A 1166 50.86 -102.21 -47.54
C SER A 1166 51.10 -101.29 -46.35
N HIS A 1167 50.05 -100.72 -45.74
CA HIS A 1167 50.17 -99.72 -44.67
C HIS A 1167 50.99 -98.47 -45.06
N THR A 1168 51.18 -98.22 -46.36
CA THR A 1168 51.98 -97.09 -46.88
C THR A 1168 51.15 -95.85 -47.25
N PHE A 1169 51.75 -94.67 -47.10
CA PHE A 1169 51.18 -93.38 -47.48
C PHE A 1169 51.39 -93.14 -48.98
N ILE A 1170 50.44 -93.62 -49.80
CA ILE A 1170 50.48 -93.48 -51.26
C ILE A 1170 49.91 -92.12 -51.70
N THR A 1171 50.75 -91.25 -52.25
CA THR A 1171 50.40 -89.93 -52.80
C THR A 1171 50.48 -89.93 -54.33
N ILE A 1172 49.39 -89.54 -54.97
CA ILE A 1172 49.25 -89.44 -56.43
C ILE A 1172 49.45 -87.97 -56.84
N PRO A 1173 50.22 -87.65 -57.91
CA PRO A 1173 50.37 -86.29 -58.40
C PRO A 1173 49.05 -85.72 -58.91
N ARG A 1174 48.83 -84.42 -58.70
CA ARG A 1174 47.72 -83.67 -59.30
C ARG A 1174 48.18 -83.06 -60.63
N ALA A 1175 47.23 -82.69 -61.49
CA ALA A 1175 47.54 -82.16 -62.83
C ALA A 1175 48.37 -80.85 -62.86
N ASN A 1176 48.57 -80.18 -61.72
CA ASN A 1176 49.44 -79.00 -61.57
C ASN A 1176 50.87 -79.33 -61.07
N ASP A 1177 51.16 -80.56 -60.63
CA ASP A 1177 52.46 -80.97 -60.06
C ASP A 1177 53.49 -81.23 -61.17
N LYS A 1178 53.94 -80.16 -61.85
CA LYS A 1178 54.81 -80.20 -63.04
C LYS A 1178 56.05 -81.09 -62.92
N ASN A 1179 56.62 -81.22 -61.72
CA ASN A 1179 57.89 -81.92 -61.49
C ASN A 1179 57.71 -83.41 -61.12
N ALA A 1180 56.47 -83.89 -60.94
CA ALA A 1180 56.19 -85.26 -60.46
C ALA A 1180 55.12 -86.00 -61.29
N ALA A 1181 54.69 -85.47 -62.44
CA ALA A 1181 53.56 -85.99 -63.22
C ALA A 1181 53.69 -87.47 -63.67
N ASN A 1182 54.92 -87.99 -63.80
CA ASN A 1182 55.22 -89.38 -64.18
C ASN A 1182 55.58 -90.29 -62.99
N PHE A 1183 55.36 -89.84 -61.74
CA PHE A 1183 55.73 -90.58 -60.53
C PHE A 1183 54.56 -90.68 -59.53
N ILE A 1184 54.34 -91.85 -58.95
CA ILE A 1184 53.62 -92.00 -57.67
C ILE A 1184 54.65 -91.93 -56.53
N TYR A 1185 54.34 -91.13 -55.52
CA TYR A 1185 55.16 -90.93 -54.32
C TYR A 1185 54.60 -91.76 -53.17
N LEU A 1186 55.40 -92.68 -52.62
CA LEU A 1186 55.03 -93.53 -51.49
C LEU A 1186 55.94 -93.23 -50.30
N VAL A 1187 55.40 -93.24 -49.09
CA VAL A 1187 56.19 -93.18 -47.85
C VAL A 1187 55.76 -94.33 -46.95
N GLY A 1188 56.70 -95.02 -46.33
CA GLY A 1188 56.45 -96.22 -45.53
C GLY A 1188 57.70 -96.80 -44.92
N ASP A 1189 57.57 -97.98 -44.32
CA ASP A 1189 58.73 -98.83 -44.01
C ASP A 1189 59.19 -99.58 -45.27
N GLU A 1190 60.40 -100.12 -45.30
CA GLU A 1190 60.96 -100.78 -46.50
C GLU A 1190 60.17 -102.04 -46.89
N ASP A 1191 59.83 -102.90 -45.93
CA ASP A 1191 58.97 -104.07 -46.16
C ASP A 1191 57.59 -103.67 -46.68
N ASN A 1192 57.01 -102.63 -46.07
CA ASN A 1192 55.71 -102.06 -46.45
C ASN A 1192 55.73 -101.46 -47.88
N LEU A 1193 56.83 -100.82 -48.29
CA LEU A 1193 57.05 -100.36 -49.65
C LEU A 1193 57.26 -101.51 -50.64
N ASN A 1194 57.91 -102.60 -50.24
CA ASN A 1194 58.04 -103.81 -51.04
C ASN A 1194 56.69 -104.51 -51.26
N VAL A 1195 55.83 -104.59 -50.23
CA VAL A 1195 54.44 -105.04 -50.39
C VAL A 1195 53.68 -104.12 -51.35
N ALA A 1196 53.79 -102.79 -51.20
CA ALA A 1196 53.17 -101.83 -52.12
C ALA A 1196 53.67 -102.01 -53.57
N LYS A 1197 54.96 -102.26 -53.77
CA LYS A 1197 55.58 -102.55 -55.07
C LYS A 1197 54.98 -103.80 -55.72
N THR A 1198 54.84 -104.91 -54.98
CA THR A 1198 54.22 -106.14 -55.51
C THR A 1198 52.73 -105.98 -55.85
N GLU A 1199 51.96 -105.27 -55.02
CA GLU A 1199 50.54 -104.97 -55.29
C GLU A 1199 50.37 -104.01 -56.47
N ILE A 1200 51.25 -103.02 -56.64
CA ILE A 1200 51.25 -102.14 -57.81
C ILE A 1200 51.62 -102.95 -59.07
N GLN A 1201 52.65 -103.78 -59.01
CA GLN A 1201 53.08 -104.62 -60.15
C GLN A 1201 51.99 -105.63 -60.59
N SER A 1202 51.13 -106.11 -59.70
CA SER A 1202 50.02 -107.02 -60.06
C SER A 1202 48.83 -106.34 -60.76
N LEU A 1203 48.84 -105.00 -60.88
CA LEU A 1203 47.74 -104.19 -61.42
C LEU A 1203 48.05 -103.48 -62.75
N LEU A 1204 49.26 -103.66 -63.30
CA LEU A 1204 49.78 -102.96 -64.48
C LEU A 1204 49.58 -103.75 -65.78
#